data_AF-A0A257U4Y0-F1
#
_entry.id   AF-A0A257U4Y0-F1
#
_cell.length_a   1.000
_cell.length_b   1.000
_cell.length_c   1.000
_cell.angle_alpha   90.00
_cell.angle_beta   90.00
_cell.angle_gamma   90.00
#
_symmetry.space_group_name_H-M   'P 1'
#
loop_
_entity.id
_entity.type
_entity.pdbx_description
1 polymer ?
#
loop_
_entity_poly.entity_id
_entity_poly.type
_entity_poly.pdbx_seq_one_letter_code
_entity_poly.pdbx_strand_id
1 'polypeptide(L)'
;GRQVGHRAGLLAPGRQKVPEHDDDRRVDVLIGSHPRLDLFVGPLSPHKLGDVGCTSCHDGQGSATEFKWVSHTPDTPAQAEEWHGKHGWFNNHNWLFPVMPQRFNESLCLKCHHDVVELEPSEQFPEPPAPKLVEGYDTIRQFGCFGCHEINGWDGPTRRRGPDLRAEPTYFAAAQSVLTDPGLNDHERALAEEVVAHPERHEARKLLAEDIKADAALVAPAEKKPPQTTETIGEEVARKKAVEAADGDGDGDGQSQARLTSATHKLATILGADDETPGQYRKVGPSLRYVASKVDLAFLYDWIRNPTNFRPSTKMPRFFGLWDHLVPEEKLDDRGNPIIENGQPVMVESKGRKDAERFEPVEIRAIAEYLLDRSQPFEYVERYEGITEEASAERGKELFQTRGCLACHQHKEFPDARQSQGPDLSRIGAKLSGKDGRRWLYSWVREPNRYHARTVMPNLFLEPITGKDDEVSDPAGDVTAYLLASQDDDWKPVAVPEVDTQALNDLAYIYLKATFTEKQARRYAEEGIPADFAADIKGDEQMMVRGDSDSPGELTKKKLLYLGRRIISRQGCSGCHDIPGFEDAKPIGTGLADWGRKDTSKLAFEMIVEYLRERPPGHSHAGSHDGHGHGHGSVGDGLRAVPPGAGEAEHHALDPLEMDADTGFFVEALLHHQREGFIWQKLREPRSYDFKKTENKDYTDRLRMPKFNFDQKQIEAVMTFVLGLVAEPPAAKYVYKANPRRKAIVEGEQLLAKYNCVGCHTVKMETWEFDYDPEDENYANPPPFDDYAFLMPHFTPRQLEASKKTDRRGMGHAAISGMPVPMPEDHEPDEPLYFTLWEPVVIDGHPWLVGGPEVPVMEQDLDKNKIRPYFGGDFARLLYPAAMEIGRRDNPNVKPTDVWGWVPPPLVREGQKVQTGWLHDFLLNPYPIRPAVLLRMPRFNMSSEEADKLVHYFAAADNVDYPYQYHRPGGSDYTPPEEFQKYDDALKLVTDNNYCVKCHLIGDFRPKGLPAALAPNLDRIYQRLRPGYLLEWLAHPTRKLPYTGMPVNFPPHDDPNAKLRTGLYPGESEDALRGVAGLLLNYDTYMKRHTDIKSMVKEPPPQAAAGQSAAIEK
;
A
#
# COMPACT_ATOMS: atom_id res chain seq x y z
N GLY A 1 31.32 26.08 -42.58
CA GLY A 1 31.96 25.54 -43.79
C GLY A 1 33.46 25.82 -43.76
N ARG A 2 34.25 24.87 -44.29
CA ARG A 2 35.70 24.91 -44.61
C ARG A 2 36.73 24.86 -43.47
N GLN A 3 37.28 23.65 -43.34
CA GLN A 3 38.71 23.29 -43.38
C GLN A 3 39.78 24.41 -43.44
N VAL A 4 40.76 24.23 -42.53
CA VAL A 4 42.23 24.12 -42.77
C VAL A 4 43.05 25.39 -43.05
N GLY A 5 44.10 25.56 -42.24
CA GLY A 5 45.27 26.37 -42.60
C GLY A 5 46.25 26.64 -41.45
N HIS A 6 47.15 25.70 -41.16
CA HIS A 6 48.34 25.90 -40.33
C HIS A 6 49.28 26.99 -40.88
N ARG A 7 49.89 27.82 -40.01
CA ARG A 7 51.36 27.97 -39.91
C ARG A 7 51.83 28.80 -38.71
N ALA A 8 52.71 28.15 -37.94
CA ALA A 8 53.89 28.60 -37.18
C ALA A 8 54.05 30.09 -36.80
N GLY A 9 54.27 30.32 -35.50
CA GLY A 9 54.51 31.64 -34.93
C GLY A 9 55.97 32.09 -34.86
N LEU A 10 56.16 33.31 -34.34
CA LEU A 10 57.18 33.71 -33.37
C LEU A 10 56.95 35.18 -32.95
N LEU A 11 56.94 35.36 -31.61
CA LEU A 11 57.35 36.53 -30.81
C LEU A 11 56.44 37.78 -30.67
N ALA A 12 56.09 38.01 -29.40
CA ALA A 12 55.51 39.14 -28.66
C ALA A 12 55.91 40.57 -29.15
N PRO A 13 55.16 41.67 -28.86
CA PRO A 13 54.75 42.06 -27.49
C PRO A 13 53.42 42.81 -27.33
N GLY A 14 52.99 42.98 -26.07
CA GLY A 14 52.12 44.10 -25.68
C GLY A 14 50.88 43.71 -24.89
N ARG A 15 51.02 43.68 -23.55
CA ARG A 15 49.89 43.79 -22.63
C ARG A 15 49.15 45.10 -22.92
N GLN A 16 47.94 45.02 -23.45
CA GLN A 16 46.90 46.00 -23.17
C GLN A 16 45.80 45.29 -22.38
N LYS A 17 45.68 45.67 -21.11
CA LYS A 17 44.55 45.32 -20.25
C LYS A 17 43.28 45.82 -20.93
N VAL A 18 42.43 44.89 -21.36
CA VAL A 18 40.99 45.15 -21.54
C VAL A 18 40.36 44.92 -20.16
N PRO A 19 39.43 45.77 -19.70
CA PRO A 19 38.87 45.67 -18.36
C PRO A 19 38.11 44.34 -18.20
N GLU A 20 38.39 43.63 -17.10
CA GLU A 20 37.48 42.61 -16.56
C GLU A 20 36.14 43.30 -16.26
N HIS A 21 35.22 43.28 -17.20
CA HIS A 21 33.82 43.61 -16.96
C HIS A 21 32.98 42.34 -17.13
N ASP A 22 32.76 41.69 -15.98
CA ASP A 22 31.43 41.40 -15.43
C ASP A 22 30.45 40.55 -16.26
N ASP A 23 30.93 39.59 -17.05
CA ASP A 23 30.05 38.62 -17.74
C ASP A 23 29.72 37.37 -16.90
N ASP A 24 30.49 37.06 -15.85
CA ASP A 24 30.16 35.96 -14.92
C ASP A 24 29.00 36.30 -13.97
N ARG A 25 28.73 37.59 -13.71
CA ARG A 25 27.68 38.00 -12.75
C ARG A 25 26.28 38.10 -13.35
N ARG A 26 26.13 38.11 -14.67
CA ARG A 26 24.78 38.18 -15.28
C ARG A 26 24.05 36.84 -15.24
N VAL A 27 24.77 35.73 -15.18
CA VAL A 27 24.17 34.40 -15.01
C VAL A 27 23.69 34.22 -13.56
N ASP A 28 24.41 34.75 -12.57
CA ASP A 28 24.01 34.64 -11.15
C ASP A 28 22.70 35.39 -10.81
N VAL A 29 22.39 36.50 -11.50
CA VAL A 29 21.22 37.33 -11.18
C VAL A 29 19.90 36.75 -11.72
N LEU A 30 19.93 35.94 -12.78
CA LEU A 30 18.72 35.35 -13.38
C LEU A 30 18.25 34.06 -12.69
N ILE A 31 19.14 33.39 -11.94
CA ILE A 31 18.86 32.07 -11.36
C ILE A 31 19.00 32.05 -9.83
N GLY A 32 19.67 33.05 -9.23
CA GLY A 32 19.76 33.23 -7.78
C GLY A 32 18.43 33.53 -7.08
N SER A 33 17.36 33.77 -7.83
CA SER A 33 16.00 33.93 -7.33
C SER A 33 15.16 32.65 -7.36
N HIS A 34 15.73 31.49 -7.73
CA HIS A 34 14.99 30.23 -7.73
C HIS A 34 14.59 29.85 -6.29
N PRO A 35 13.32 29.54 -6.00
CA PRO A 35 12.86 29.28 -4.63
C PRO A 35 13.48 28.02 -4.00
N ARG A 36 13.99 27.11 -4.84
CA ARG A 36 14.63 25.84 -4.43
C ARG A 36 16.06 25.70 -4.98
N LEU A 37 16.97 26.57 -4.54
CA LEU A 37 18.40 26.49 -4.89
C LEU A 37 19.08 25.21 -4.37
N ASP A 38 18.49 24.62 -3.32
CA ASP A 38 18.85 23.31 -2.77
C ASP A 38 18.59 22.18 -3.76
N LEU A 39 17.53 22.28 -4.56
CA LEU A 39 17.18 21.29 -5.58
C LEU A 39 17.79 21.59 -6.93
N PHE A 40 17.81 22.85 -7.35
CA PHE A 40 18.19 23.26 -8.71
C PHE A 40 19.28 24.31 -8.70
N VAL A 41 20.11 24.29 -9.74
CA VAL A 41 21.04 25.35 -10.18
C VAL A 41 22.18 25.72 -9.20
N GLY A 42 22.04 25.41 -7.92
CA GLY A 42 23.06 25.60 -6.90
C GLY A 42 24.25 24.65 -7.08
N PRO A 43 25.46 25.04 -6.62
CA PRO A 43 26.67 24.22 -6.78
C PRO A 43 26.64 22.91 -5.98
N LEU A 44 25.85 22.88 -4.90
CA LEU A 44 25.61 21.71 -4.05
C LEU A 44 24.28 21.00 -4.35
N SER A 45 23.49 21.52 -5.30
CA SER A 45 22.21 20.92 -5.67
C SER A 45 22.43 19.60 -6.43
N PRO A 46 21.48 18.64 -6.34
CA PRO A 46 21.50 17.43 -7.16
C PRO A 46 21.30 17.73 -8.65
N HIS A 47 20.71 18.87 -8.99
CA HIS A 47 20.46 19.37 -10.35
C HIS A 47 21.30 20.61 -10.66
N LYS A 48 22.64 20.45 -10.65
CA LYS A 48 23.57 21.54 -10.94
C LYS A 48 23.35 22.10 -12.34
N LEU A 49 23.50 23.42 -12.49
CA LEU A 49 23.34 24.11 -13.77
C LEU A 49 24.23 23.52 -14.87
N GLY A 50 25.48 23.15 -14.54
CA GLY A 50 26.42 22.55 -15.50
C GLY A 50 26.07 21.13 -15.96
N ASP A 51 25.28 20.39 -15.18
CA ASP A 51 24.99 18.98 -15.45
C ASP A 51 23.64 18.81 -16.17
N VAL A 52 22.61 19.52 -15.70
CA VAL A 52 21.22 19.43 -16.18
C VAL A 52 20.67 20.72 -16.79
N GLY A 53 21.27 21.88 -16.51
CA GLY A 53 20.86 23.16 -17.13
C GLY A 53 19.38 23.47 -16.90
N CYS A 54 18.72 24.04 -17.92
CA CYS A 54 17.28 24.30 -17.91
C CYS A 54 16.45 23.12 -18.45
N THR A 55 17.04 21.93 -18.64
CA THR A 55 16.36 20.78 -19.28
C THR A 55 15.23 20.21 -18.42
N SER A 56 15.28 20.42 -17.10
CA SER A 56 14.22 20.01 -16.17
C SER A 56 12.91 20.78 -16.36
N CYS A 57 12.93 21.96 -16.97
CA CYS A 57 11.74 22.80 -17.18
C CYS A 57 11.38 22.95 -18.67
N HIS A 58 12.38 23.03 -19.54
CA HIS A 58 12.21 23.24 -20.99
C HIS A 58 12.43 21.98 -21.83
N ASP A 59 12.71 20.83 -21.21
CA ASP A 59 12.93 19.55 -21.91
C ASP A 59 14.02 19.62 -23.00
N GLY A 60 14.97 20.55 -22.85
CA GLY A 60 16.05 20.80 -23.81
C GLY A 60 15.74 21.81 -24.90
N GLN A 61 14.59 22.48 -24.87
CA GLN A 61 14.31 23.63 -25.72
C GLN A 61 15.23 24.81 -25.38
N GLY A 62 15.96 25.30 -26.37
CA GLY A 62 17.01 26.31 -26.20
C GLY A 62 16.84 27.57 -27.05
N SER A 63 17.46 28.64 -26.56
CA SER A 63 17.73 30.00 -27.08
C SER A 63 16.63 31.07 -27.00
N ALA A 64 15.36 30.73 -26.78
CA ALA A 64 14.35 31.76 -26.51
C ALA A 64 14.55 32.33 -25.10
N THR A 65 14.79 33.64 -25.00
CA THR A 65 14.99 34.35 -23.72
C THR A 65 13.84 35.30 -23.37
N GLU A 66 12.89 35.47 -24.28
CA GLU A 66 11.69 36.30 -24.06
C GLU A 66 10.50 35.44 -23.65
N PHE A 67 9.74 35.92 -22.66
CA PHE A 67 8.60 35.24 -22.04
C PHE A 67 7.58 34.65 -23.04
N LYS A 68 7.25 35.38 -24.12
CA LYS A 68 6.26 34.96 -25.12
C LYS A 68 6.70 33.80 -26.04
N TRP A 69 8.02 33.55 -26.15
CA TRP A 69 8.57 32.55 -27.08
C TRP A 69 8.98 31.24 -26.41
N VAL A 70 9.05 31.23 -25.08
CA VAL A 70 9.47 30.06 -24.28
C VAL A 70 8.30 29.13 -23.93
N SER A 71 7.12 29.34 -24.52
CA SER A 71 5.93 28.48 -24.40
C SER A 71 5.58 28.15 -22.93
N HIS A 72 5.60 29.17 -22.05
CA HIS A 72 5.03 29.01 -20.70
C HIS A 72 3.55 28.67 -20.77
N THR A 73 3.09 27.78 -19.89
CA THR A 73 1.67 27.45 -19.77
C THR A 73 1.12 28.14 -18.52
N PRO A 74 0.09 28.99 -18.64
CA PRO A 74 -0.56 29.60 -17.49
C PRO A 74 -1.29 28.54 -16.66
N ASP A 75 -1.36 28.75 -15.35
CA ASP A 75 -2.08 27.90 -14.41
C ASP A 75 -3.58 28.18 -14.40
N THR A 76 -4.05 29.33 -14.90
CA THR A 76 -5.47 29.70 -14.94
C THR A 76 -5.81 30.54 -16.18
N PRO A 77 -7.08 30.57 -16.61
CA PRO A 77 -7.52 31.44 -17.72
C PRO A 77 -7.29 32.93 -17.42
N ALA A 78 -7.53 33.37 -16.17
CA ALA A 78 -7.27 34.75 -15.76
C ALA A 78 -5.78 35.12 -15.86
N GLN A 79 -4.88 34.19 -15.52
CA GLN A 79 -3.45 34.37 -15.70
C GLN A 79 -3.08 34.42 -17.20
N ALA A 80 -3.72 33.61 -18.03
CA ALA A 80 -3.53 33.64 -19.49
C ALA A 80 -3.87 35.02 -20.07
N GLU A 81 -5.01 35.60 -19.66
CA GLU A 81 -5.44 36.94 -20.09
C GLU A 81 -4.48 38.03 -19.58
N GLU A 82 -4.07 37.95 -18.30
CA GLU A 82 -3.08 38.85 -17.73
C GLU A 82 -1.75 38.80 -18.50
N TRP A 83 -1.25 37.59 -18.79
CA TRP A 83 0.00 37.37 -19.50
C TRP A 83 -0.09 37.80 -20.97
N HIS A 84 -1.24 37.62 -21.61
CA HIS A 84 -1.49 38.12 -22.95
C HIS A 84 -1.36 39.66 -22.98
N GLY A 85 -2.01 40.35 -22.04
CA GLY A 85 -1.97 41.80 -21.94
C GLY A 85 -0.60 42.37 -21.55
N LYS A 86 0.05 41.80 -20.53
CA LYS A 86 1.31 42.33 -19.96
C LYS A 86 2.55 41.89 -20.71
N HIS A 87 2.57 40.64 -21.20
CA HIS A 87 3.77 40.00 -21.73
C HIS A 87 3.66 39.59 -23.19
N GLY A 88 2.51 39.85 -23.84
CA GLY A 88 2.26 39.43 -25.22
C GLY A 88 2.26 37.91 -25.37
N TRP A 89 1.87 37.19 -24.31
CA TRP A 89 1.80 35.74 -24.30
C TRP A 89 0.77 35.23 -25.32
N PHE A 90 1.05 34.09 -25.92
CA PHE A 90 0.11 33.37 -26.79
C PHE A 90 0.38 31.87 -26.68
N ASN A 91 -0.67 31.07 -26.88
CA ASN A 91 -0.54 29.61 -26.95
C ASN A 91 0.13 29.20 -28.28
N ASN A 92 1.38 28.76 -28.22
CA ASN A 92 2.15 28.36 -29.40
C ASN A 92 1.83 26.91 -29.80
N HIS A 93 0.80 26.73 -30.63
CA HIS A 93 0.38 25.41 -31.14
C HIS A 93 1.44 24.65 -31.95
N ASN A 94 2.53 25.29 -32.38
CA ASN A 94 3.62 24.62 -33.10
C ASN A 94 4.64 23.99 -32.15
N TRP A 95 4.50 24.21 -30.85
CA TRP A 95 5.41 23.66 -29.85
C TRP A 95 4.77 22.45 -29.16
N LEU A 96 5.26 21.25 -29.50
CA LEU A 96 4.65 19.97 -29.09
C LEU A 96 4.72 19.69 -27.57
N PHE A 97 5.72 20.26 -26.89
CA PHE A 97 6.00 20.02 -25.47
C PHE A 97 6.26 21.36 -24.75
N PRO A 98 5.22 22.18 -24.53
CA PRO A 98 5.37 23.44 -23.81
C PRO A 98 5.85 23.20 -22.38
N VAL A 99 6.34 24.25 -21.73
CA VAL A 99 6.69 24.17 -20.30
C VAL A 99 5.44 23.78 -19.54
N MET A 100 5.54 22.77 -18.68
CA MET A 100 4.43 22.33 -17.85
C MET A 100 3.93 23.52 -17.01
N PRO A 101 2.60 23.67 -16.85
CA PRO A 101 2.06 24.65 -15.90
C PRO A 101 2.57 24.32 -14.50
N GLN A 102 2.63 25.32 -13.60
CA GLN A 102 3.17 25.14 -12.25
C GLN A 102 2.43 24.02 -11.51
N ARG A 103 1.14 23.81 -11.76
CA ARG A 103 0.39 22.67 -11.20
C ARG A 103 0.88 21.28 -11.62
N PHE A 104 1.58 21.12 -12.75
CA PHE A 104 2.08 19.82 -13.26
C PHE A 104 3.61 19.79 -13.44
N ASN A 105 4.34 20.74 -12.88
CA ASN A 105 5.80 20.79 -12.98
C ASN A 105 6.47 19.51 -12.40
N GLU A 106 5.90 18.94 -11.34
CA GLU A 106 6.37 17.73 -10.68
C GLU A 106 6.37 16.49 -11.60
N SER A 107 5.52 16.46 -12.65
CA SER A 107 5.52 15.39 -13.66
C SER A 107 6.88 15.18 -14.31
N LEU A 108 7.69 16.23 -14.42
CA LEU A 108 9.00 16.19 -15.06
C LEU A 108 10.04 15.44 -14.23
N CYS A 109 9.84 15.34 -12.91
CA CYS A 109 10.72 14.59 -12.01
C CYS A 109 10.77 13.10 -12.40
N LEU A 110 9.63 12.53 -12.84
CA LEU A 110 9.49 11.12 -13.19
C LEU A 110 10.39 10.68 -14.36
N LYS A 111 10.88 11.63 -15.17
CA LYS A 111 11.80 11.35 -16.28
C LYS A 111 13.14 10.77 -15.80
N CYS A 112 13.60 11.18 -14.62
CA CYS A 112 14.87 10.73 -14.02
C CYS A 112 14.67 9.89 -12.75
N HIS A 113 13.57 10.12 -12.03
CA HIS A 113 13.27 9.53 -10.73
C HIS A 113 12.28 8.38 -10.86
N HIS A 114 12.77 7.22 -11.30
CA HIS A 114 11.92 6.08 -11.68
C HIS A 114 11.47 5.22 -10.49
N ASP A 115 12.07 5.39 -9.31
CA ASP A 115 11.62 4.70 -8.09
C ASP A 115 10.51 5.51 -7.37
N VAL A 116 10.39 6.80 -7.68
CA VAL A 116 9.43 7.81 -7.19
C VAL A 116 9.52 8.10 -5.69
N VAL A 117 9.57 7.06 -4.86
CA VAL A 117 9.67 7.11 -3.40
C VAL A 117 10.91 7.85 -2.88
N GLU A 118 11.96 8.04 -3.68
CA GLU A 118 13.08 8.89 -3.30
C GLU A 118 12.69 10.37 -3.18
N LEU A 119 11.57 10.78 -3.78
CA LEU A 119 11.00 12.13 -3.77
C LEU A 119 10.10 12.38 -2.53
N GLU A 120 9.96 11.39 -1.65
CA GLU A 120 9.35 11.56 -0.34
C GLU A 120 10.25 12.41 0.60
N PRO A 121 9.68 12.94 1.70
CA PRO A 121 10.44 13.69 2.70
C PRO A 121 11.66 12.90 3.20
N SER A 122 12.80 13.58 3.32
CA SER A 122 14.07 12.99 3.79
C SER A 122 14.84 13.95 4.69
N GLU A 123 15.91 13.47 5.35
CA GLU A 123 16.80 14.35 6.13
C GLU A 123 17.42 15.47 5.27
N GLN A 124 17.76 15.15 4.01
CA GLN A 124 18.31 16.12 3.07
C GLN A 124 17.24 17.09 2.54
N PHE A 125 16.03 16.59 2.31
CA PHE A 125 14.89 17.36 1.79
C PHE A 125 13.66 17.14 2.67
N PRO A 126 13.56 17.85 3.81
CA PRO A 126 12.39 17.77 4.68
C PRO A 126 11.11 18.20 3.96
N GLU A 127 11.20 19.26 3.16
CA GLU A 127 10.20 19.59 2.16
C GLU A 127 10.40 18.70 0.93
N PRO A 128 9.47 17.76 0.66
CA PRO A 128 9.64 16.78 -0.41
C PRO A 128 9.79 17.48 -1.77
N PRO A 129 10.66 16.98 -2.65
CA PRO A 129 10.83 17.59 -3.97
C PRO A 129 9.59 17.52 -4.88
N ALA A 130 8.76 16.48 -4.76
CA ALA A 130 7.62 16.26 -5.64
C ALA A 130 6.46 15.49 -4.94
N PRO A 131 5.82 16.07 -3.92
CA PRO A 131 4.79 15.40 -3.12
C PRO A 131 3.56 14.96 -3.95
N LYS A 132 3.11 15.76 -4.92
CA LYS A 132 1.95 15.48 -5.77
C LYS A 132 2.22 14.35 -6.75
N LEU A 133 3.44 14.27 -7.28
CA LEU A 133 3.88 13.13 -8.10
C LEU A 133 3.85 11.82 -7.30
N VAL A 134 4.35 11.84 -6.06
CA VAL A 134 4.32 10.68 -5.15
C VAL A 134 2.88 10.28 -4.83
N GLU A 135 2.01 11.25 -4.51
CA GLU A 135 0.58 10.99 -4.29
C GLU A 135 -0.10 10.35 -5.52
N GLY A 136 0.25 10.81 -6.72
CA GLY A 136 -0.26 10.24 -7.98
C GLY A 136 0.17 8.79 -8.20
N TYR A 137 1.45 8.51 -7.94
CA TYR A 137 2.02 7.16 -8.00
C TYR A 137 1.32 6.22 -7.00
N ASP A 138 1.13 6.66 -5.76
CA ASP A 138 0.45 5.86 -4.74
C ASP A 138 -1.02 5.67 -5.04
N THR A 139 -1.72 6.70 -5.54
CA THR A 139 -3.14 6.59 -5.93
C THR A 139 -3.32 5.55 -7.03
N ILE A 140 -2.47 5.54 -8.07
CA ILE A 140 -2.49 4.54 -9.13
C ILE A 140 -2.27 3.12 -8.60
N ARG A 141 -1.33 2.95 -7.66
CA ARG A 141 -1.05 1.66 -7.02
C ARG A 141 -2.21 1.18 -6.17
N GLN A 142 -2.81 2.08 -5.38
CA GLN A 142 -3.89 1.76 -4.46
C GLN A 142 -5.20 1.40 -5.17
N PHE A 143 -5.52 2.09 -6.28
CA PHE A 143 -6.71 1.81 -7.08
C PHE A 143 -6.47 0.77 -8.18
N GLY A 144 -5.23 0.32 -8.37
CA GLY A 144 -4.87 -0.77 -9.27
C GLY A 144 -5.01 -0.44 -10.74
N CYS A 145 -4.74 0.80 -11.15
CA CYS A 145 -4.87 1.20 -12.56
C CYS A 145 -3.98 0.33 -13.48
N PHE A 146 -2.87 -0.20 -12.96
CA PHE A 146 -1.97 -1.12 -13.67
C PHE A 146 -2.60 -2.48 -14.03
N GLY A 147 -3.71 -2.86 -13.39
CA GLY A 147 -4.45 -4.08 -13.75
C GLY A 147 -5.15 -3.95 -15.10
N CYS A 148 -5.54 -2.72 -15.48
CA CYS A 148 -6.12 -2.43 -16.79
C CYS A 148 -5.10 -1.84 -17.76
N HIS A 149 -4.19 -0.99 -17.29
CA HIS A 149 -3.24 -0.25 -18.11
C HIS A 149 -1.82 -0.79 -17.95
N GLU A 150 -1.14 -1.10 -19.06
CA GLU A 150 0.28 -1.43 -19.00
C GLU A 150 1.14 -0.18 -18.75
N ILE A 151 1.96 -0.22 -17.72
CA ILE A 151 2.93 0.83 -17.37
C ILE A 151 4.30 0.16 -17.29
N ASN A 152 4.90 -0.04 -18.46
CA ASN A 152 6.17 -0.74 -18.59
C ASN A 152 7.31 0.14 -18.11
N GLY A 153 8.06 -0.32 -17.11
CA GLY A 153 9.27 0.35 -16.66
C GLY A 153 10.50 0.07 -17.52
N TRP A 154 10.36 -0.68 -18.62
CA TRP A 154 11.49 -1.17 -19.42
C TRP A 154 11.21 -1.18 -20.94
N ASP A 155 12.27 -0.98 -21.72
CA ASP A 155 12.38 -1.13 -23.17
C ASP A 155 13.31 -2.31 -23.48
N GLY A 156 12.78 -3.52 -23.38
CA GLY A 156 13.61 -4.72 -23.32
C GLY A 156 14.38 -4.85 -21.98
N PRO A 157 15.31 -5.81 -21.86
CA PRO A 157 15.81 -6.26 -20.55
C PRO A 157 16.75 -5.31 -19.81
N THR A 158 17.24 -4.23 -20.45
CA THR A 158 18.33 -3.40 -19.87
C THR A 158 18.04 -1.89 -19.86
N ARG A 159 17.03 -1.42 -20.59
CA ARG A 159 16.76 0.00 -20.75
C ARG A 159 15.51 0.40 -19.98
N ARG A 160 15.67 1.12 -18.86
CA ARG A 160 14.55 1.56 -18.02
C ARG A 160 13.78 2.73 -18.67
N ARG A 161 12.45 2.70 -18.60
CA ARG A 161 11.51 3.73 -19.05
C ARG A 161 10.50 4.02 -17.93
N GLY A 162 10.83 4.95 -17.05
CA GLY A 162 9.96 5.29 -15.93
C GLY A 162 9.85 4.16 -14.88
N PRO A 163 8.88 4.28 -13.97
CA PRO A 163 8.60 3.24 -12.97
C PRO A 163 8.04 1.98 -13.64
N ASP A 164 8.40 0.82 -13.11
CA ASP A 164 7.82 -0.45 -13.54
C ASP A 164 6.62 -0.78 -12.66
N LEU A 165 5.41 -0.49 -13.12
CA LEU A 165 4.18 -0.78 -12.38
C LEU A 165 3.46 -2.03 -12.90
N ARG A 166 4.13 -2.91 -13.65
CA ARG A 166 3.50 -4.11 -14.19
C ARG A 166 2.97 -5.02 -13.09
N ALA A 167 1.79 -5.58 -13.32
CA ALA A 167 1.24 -6.62 -12.48
C ALA A 167 2.18 -7.84 -12.49
N GLU A 168 2.30 -8.50 -11.35
CA GLU A 168 3.04 -9.74 -11.26
C GLU A 168 2.45 -10.82 -12.19
N PRO A 169 3.27 -11.75 -12.70
CA PRO A 169 2.77 -12.88 -13.46
C PRO A 169 1.77 -13.72 -12.65
N THR A 170 0.79 -14.31 -13.34
CA THR A 170 -0.29 -15.10 -12.74
C THR A 170 0.14 -16.52 -12.33
N TYR A 171 1.43 -16.80 -12.13
CA TYR A 171 1.95 -18.13 -11.77
C TYR A 171 1.28 -18.69 -10.52
N PHE A 172 1.13 -17.86 -9.48
CA PHE A 172 0.41 -18.21 -8.26
C PHE A 172 -1.02 -18.67 -8.55
N ALA A 173 -1.78 -17.86 -9.32
CA ALA A 173 -3.16 -18.16 -9.64
C ALA A 173 -3.27 -19.41 -10.54
N ALA A 174 -2.35 -19.60 -11.48
CA ALA A 174 -2.26 -20.79 -12.32
C ALA A 174 -2.03 -22.04 -11.46
N ALA A 175 -1.04 -22.04 -10.56
CA ALA A 175 -0.77 -23.18 -9.68
C ALA A 175 -1.95 -23.52 -8.76
N GLN A 176 -2.67 -22.51 -8.23
CA GLN A 176 -3.92 -22.74 -7.49
C GLN A 176 -5.01 -23.41 -8.33
N SER A 177 -5.12 -23.07 -9.62
CA SER A 177 -6.05 -23.75 -10.52
C SER A 177 -5.62 -25.17 -10.82
N VAL A 178 -4.31 -25.41 -11.01
CA VAL A 178 -3.75 -26.76 -11.18
C VAL A 178 -4.16 -27.64 -10.00
N LEU A 179 -3.99 -27.18 -8.75
CA LEU A 179 -4.33 -27.94 -7.53
C LEU A 179 -5.78 -28.43 -7.43
N THR A 180 -6.69 -27.87 -8.23
CA THR A 180 -8.09 -28.29 -8.28
C THR A 180 -8.37 -29.40 -9.29
N ASP A 181 -7.38 -29.81 -10.08
CA ASP A 181 -7.50 -30.91 -11.02
C ASP A 181 -7.45 -32.26 -10.28
N PRO A 182 -8.49 -33.11 -10.41
CA PRO A 182 -8.52 -34.41 -9.75
C PRO A 182 -7.52 -35.41 -10.35
N GLY A 183 -6.98 -35.14 -11.55
CA GLY A 183 -6.02 -35.99 -12.25
C GLY A 183 -4.57 -35.83 -11.78
N LEU A 184 -4.29 -34.90 -10.87
CA LEU A 184 -2.96 -34.64 -10.31
C LEU A 184 -2.41 -35.83 -9.53
N ASN A 185 -1.14 -36.16 -9.77
CA ASN A 185 -0.38 -37.07 -8.91
C ASN A 185 0.31 -36.30 -7.75
N ASP A 186 0.90 -37.05 -6.79
CA ASP A 186 1.52 -36.45 -5.59
C ASP A 186 2.72 -35.56 -5.91
N HIS A 187 3.49 -35.87 -6.96
CA HIS A 187 4.64 -35.06 -7.38
C HIS A 187 4.19 -33.72 -7.96
N GLU A 188 3.25 -33.75 -8.92
CA GLU A 188 2.67 -32.55 -9.53
C GLU A 188 1.96 -31.68 -8.48
N ARG A 189 1.29 -32.30 -7.50
CA ARG A 189 0.68 -31.60 -6.36
C ARG A 189 1.72 -30.88 -5.50
N ALA A 190 2.79 -31.57 -5.12
CA ALA A 190 3.86 -30.98 -4.33
C ALA A 190 4.53 -29.80 -5.06
N LEU A 191 4.79 -29.95 -6.36
CA LEU A 191 5.30 -28.86 -7.20
C LEU A 191 4.34 -27.66 -7.24
N ALA A 192 3.03 -27.92 -7.44
CA ALA A 192 2.03 -26.85 -7.47
C ALA A 192 1.89 -26.15 -6.11
N GLU A 193 1.95 -26.87 -4.99
CA GLU A 193 2.00 -26.29 -3.64
C GLU A 193 3.26 -25.44 -3.42
N GLU A 194 4.41 -25.88 -3.92
CA GLU A 194 5.64 -25.09 -3.87
C GLU A 194 5.52 -23.80 -4.69
N VAL A 195 4.94 -23.84 -5.89
CA VAL A 195 4.72 -22.62 -6.71
C VAL A 195 3.70 -21.67 -6.06
N VAL A 196 2.71 -22.19 -5.34
CA VAL A 196 1.77 -21.35 -4.57
C VAL A 196 2.48 -20.65 -3.41
N ALA A 197 3.41 -21.34 -2.74
CA ALA A 197 4.20 -20.78 -1.65
C ALA A 197 5.30 -19.81 -2.14
N HIS A 198 5.91 -20.12 -3.28
CA HIS A 198 7.11 -19.49 -3.82
C HIS A 198 7.02 -19.29 -5.36
N PRO A 199 6.10 -18.46 -5.86
CA PRO A 199 5.91 -18.25 -7.30
C PRO A 199 7.13 -17.66 -8.01
N GLU A 200 8.05 -17.05 -7.28
CA GLU A 200 9.33 -16.53 -7.75
C GLU A 200 10.38 -17.62 -8.05
N ARG A 201 10.21 -18.83 -7.50
CA ARG A 201 11.12 -19.96 -7.74
C ARG A 201 10.77 -20.64 -9.06
N HIS A 202 11.56 -20.34 -10.08
CA HIS A 202 11.28 -20.81 -11.44
C HIS A 202 11.47 -22.32 -11.64
N GLU A 203 12.27 -23.01 -10.81
CA GLU A 203 12.54 -24.45 -10.99
C GLU A 203 11.28 -25.30 -10.84
N ALA A 204 10.58 -25.20 -9.68
CA ALA A 204 9.34 -25.93 -9.45
C ALA A 204 8.26 -25.58 -10.49
N ARG A 205 8.21 -24.31 -10.88
CA ARG A 205 7.30 -23.79 -11.91
C ARG A 205 7.55 -24.43 -13.28
N LYS A 206 8.81 -24.49 -13.71
CA LYS A 206 9.20 -25.06 -15.01
C LYS A 206 8.99 -26.56 -15.05
N LEU A 207 9.37 -27.28 -14.00
CA LEU A 207 9.11 -28.72 -13.87
C LEU A 207 7.62 -29.03 -13.93
N LEU A 208 6.79 -28.30 -13.18
CA LEU A 208 5.34 -28.46 -13.22
C LEU A 208 4.78 -28.21 -14.63
N ALA A 209 5.28 -27.19 -15.33
CA ALA A 209 4.86 -26.89 -16.69
C ALA A 209 5.26 -28.00 -17.69
N GLU A 210 6.44 -28.59 -17.52
CA GLU A 210 6.93 -29.71 -18.35
C GLU A 210 6.08 -30.96 -18.15
N ASP A 211 5.77 -31.31 -16.89
CA ASP A 211 4.91 -32.45 -16.56
C ASP A 211 3.51 -32.31 -17.17
N ILE A 212 2.91 -31.12 -17.04
CA ILE A 212 1.60 -30.84 -17.63
C ILE A 212 1.66 -30.91 -19.17
N LYS A 213 2.75 -30.42 -19.80
CA LYS A 213 2.95 -30.51 -21.26
C LYS A 213 3.12 -31.97 -21.72
N ALA A 214 3.83 -32.78 -20.94
CA ALA A 214 4.02 -34.20 -21.24
C ALA A 214 2.69 -34.95 -21.22
N ASP A 215 1.82 -34.68 -20.23
CA ASP A 215 0.47 -35.24 -20.18
C ASP A 215 -0.40 -34.74 -21.35
N ALA A 216 -0.32 -33.45 -21.69
CA ALA A 216 -1.05 -32.87 -22.84
C ALA A 216 -0.67 -33.51 -24.18
N ALA A 217 0.61 -33.89 -24.36
CA ALA A 217 1.11 -34.54 -25.56
C ALA A 217 0.47 -35.92 -25.83
N LEU A 218 -0.09 -36.57 -24.80
CA LEU A 218 -0.80 -37.83 -24.93
C LEU A 218 -2.16 -37.70 -25.65
N VAL A 219 -2.71 -36.48 -25.74
CA VAL A 219 -4.00 -36.17 -26.41
C VAL A 219 -3.80 -35.45 -27.74
N ALA A 220 -2.56 -35.03 -28.05
CA ALA A 220 -2.29 -34.30 -29.28
C ALA A 220 -2.50 -35.21 -30.50
N PRO A 221 -3.33 -34.82 -31.50
CA PRO A 221 -3.44 -35.59 -32.73
C PRO A 221 -2.07 -35.64 -33.41
N ALA A 222 -1.59 -36.83 -33.77
CA ALA A 222 -0.31 -37.02 -34.43
C ALA A 222 -0.19 -36.05 -35.62
N GLU A 223 0.67 -35.03 -35.49
CA GLU A 223 0.90 -34.06 -36.55
C GLU A 223 1.32 -34.83 -37.81
N LYS A 224 0.54 -34.69 -38.89
CA LYS A 224 1.01 -35.05 -40.22
C LYS A 224 2.18 -34.13 -40.54
N LYS A 225 3.40 -34.60 -40.29
CA LYS A 225 4.63 -33.94 -40.77
C LYS A 225 4.46 -33.60 -42.25
N PRO A 226 4.70 -32.34 -42.68
CA PRO A 226 4.84 -32.03 -44.09
C PRO A 226 6.05 -32.82 -44.65
N PRO A 227 6.04 -33.21 -45.93
CA PRO A 227 7.14 -33.98 -46.51
C PRO A 227 8.42 -33.14 -46.46
N GLN A 228 9.32 -33.48 -45.53
CA GLN A 228 10.67 -32.94 -45.51
C GLN A 228 11.37 -33.43 -46.77
N THR A 229 11.65 -32.48 -47.65
CA THR A 229 12.57 -32.68 -48.76
C THR A 229 14.00 -32.57 -48.23
N THR A 230 14.83 -33.50 -48.68
CA THR A 230 16.30 -33.59 -48.52
C THR A 230 16.83 -33.85 -47.10
N GLU A 231 16.81 -35.11 -46.68
CA GLU A 231 17.82 -35.66 -45.76
C GLU A 231 18.83 -36.51 -46.56
N THR A 232 20.11 -36.28 -46.31
CA THR A 232 21.24 -36.95 -46.97
C THR A 232 21.50 -38.34 -46.38
N ILE A 233 21.98 -39.24 -47.24
CA ILE A 233 22.24 -40.70 -47.03
C ILE A 233 23.20 -41.02 -45.84
N GLY A 234 23.70 -40.03 -45.11
CA GLY A 234 24.56 -40.22 -43.93
C GLY A 234 23.84 -40.51 -42.61
N GLU A 235 22.59 -40.07 -42.43
CA GLU A 235 21.88 -40.17 -41.14
C GLU A 235 21.07 -41.47 -40.96
N GLU A 236 20.77 -42.16 -42.06
CA GLU A 236 20.02 -43.43 -42.04
C GLU A 236 20.84 -44.59 -41.43
N VAL A 237 22.18 -44.52 -41.52
CA VAL A 237 23.08 -45.56 -40.99
C VAL A 237 23.27 -45.45 -39.47
N ALA A 238 23.15 -44.24 -38.90
CA ALA A 238 23.23 -44.03 -37.45
C ALA A 238 21.95 -44.47 -36.74
N ARG A 239 20.79 -44.27 -37.35
CA ARG A 239 19.48 -44.64 -36.77
C ARG A 239 19.22 -46.15 -36.78
N LYS A 240 19.67 -46.86 -37.81
CA LYS A 240 19.52 -48.34 -37.89
C LYS A 240 20.35 -49.10 -36.83
N LYS A 241 21.43 -48.51 -36.31
CA LYS A 241 22.23 -49.15 -35.25
C LYS A 241 21.71 -48.93 -33.82
N ALA A 242 20.78 -48.00 -33.61
CA ALA A 242 20.21 -47.73 -32.29
C ALA A 242 18.92 -48.53 -32.01
N VAL A 243 18.28 -49.08 -33.06
CA VAL A 243 16.97 -49.75 -32.96
C VAL A 243 17.11 -51.26 -32.64
N GLU A 244 18.27 -51.88 -32.84
CA GLU A 244 18.48 -53.32 -32.56
C GLU A 244 18.92 -53.64 -31.11
N ALA A 245 18.83 -52.68 -30.18
CA ALA A 245 19.27 -52.87 -28.78
C ALA A 245 18.14 -52.78 -27.73
N ALA A 246 16.87 -52.71 -28.15
CA ALA A 246 15.73 -52.52 -27.23
C ALA A 246 14.53 -53.38 -27.63
N ASP A 247 14.71 -54.69 -27.76
CA ASP A 247 13.63 -55.67 -27.72
C ASP A 247 13.82 -56.55 -26.49
N GLY A 248 13.11 -56.19 -25.42
CA GLY A 248 12.94 -56.97 -24.20
C GLY A 248 11.45 -56.97 -23.85
N ASP A 249 10.87 -58.16 -23.85
CA ASP A 249 9.46 -58.49 -23.69
C ASP A 249 8.73 -57.74 -22.57
N GLY A 250 7.52 -57.26 -22.89
CA GLY A 250 6.58 -56.67 -21.94
C GLY A 250 5.24 -56.34 -22.58
N ASP A 251 4.37 -57.34 -22.71
CA ASP A 251 2.96 -57.19 -23.05
C ASP A 251 2.26 -56.19 -22.10
N GLY A 252 1.65 -55.15 -22.68
CA GLY A 252 0.88 -54.14 -21.96
C GLY A 252 0.24 -53.15 -22.91
N ASP A 253 -0.87 -53.57 -23.55
CA ASP A 253 -1.79 -52.68 -24.27
C ASP A 253 -2.40 -51.67 -23.26
N GLY A 254 -1.76 -50.51 -23.14
CA GLY A 254 -2.23 -49.38 -22.36
C GLY A 254 -1.91 -48.11 -23.11
N GLN A 255 -2.78 -47.69 -24.04
CA GLN A 255 -2.71 -46.34 -24.58
C GLN A 255 -2.84 -45.38 -23.40
N SER A 256 -1.75 -44.68 -23.06
CA SER A 256 -1.71 -43.74 -21.95
C SER A 256 -2.66 -42.58 -22.26
N GLN A 257 -3.87 -42.62 -21.70
CA GLN A 257 -4.79 -41.49 -21.73
C GLN A 257 -4.25 -40.38 -20.83
N ALA A 258 -4.36 -39.13 -21.27
CA ALA A 258 -4.02 -37.99 -20.42
C ALA A 258 -4.89 -37.98 -19.16
N ARG A 259 -4.26 -37.73 -18.02
CA ARG A 259 -4.93 -37.66 -16.72
C ARG A 259 -5.50 -36.28 -16.44
N LEU A 260 -4.79 -35.23 -16.87
CA LEU A 260 -5.13 -33.85 -16.54
C LEU A 260 -6.17 -33.29 -17.50
N THR A 261 -6.92 -32.31 -17.03
CA THR A 261 -7.95 -31.64 -17.84
C THR A 261 -7.33 -30.70 -18.88
N SER A 262 -8.08 -30.44 -19.97
CA SER A 262 -7.68 -29.44 -20.98
C SER A 262 -7.51 -28.03 -20.39
N ALA A 263 -8.21 -27.71 -19.29
CA ALA A 263 -8.02 -26.45 -18.58
C ALA A 263 -6.62 -26.39 -17.95
N THR A 264 -6.20 -27.46 -17.28
CA THR A 264 -4.85 -27.59 -16.71
C THR A 264 -3.77 -27.57 -17.78
N HIS A 265 -3.97 -28.25 -18.92
CA HIS A 265 -3.02 -28.22 -20.04
C HIS A 265 -2.72 -26.80 -20.54
N LYS A 266 -3.73 -25.91 -20.57
CA LYS A 266 -3.53 -24.51 -20.99
C LYS A 266 -2.63 -23.73 -20.02
N LEU A 267 -2.68 -24.04 -18.73
CA LEU A 267 -1.89 -23.36 -17.69
C LEU A 267 -0.39 -23.63 -17.83
N ALA A 268 0.02 -24.71 -18.50
CA ALA A 268 1.43 -25.00 -18.74
C ALA A 268 2.15 -23.93 -19.56
N THR A 269 1.42 -23.13 -20.36
CA THR A 269 2.01 -22.00 -21.08
C THR A 269 2.35 -20.87 -20.12
N ILE A 270 1.46 -20.57 -19.17
CA ILE A 270 1.68 -19.55 -18.14
C ILE A 270 2.83 -19.98 -17.23
N LEU A 271 2.76 -21.21 -16.72
CA LEU A 271 3.78 -21.78 -15.85
C LEU A 271 5.12 -21.90 -16.57
N GLY A 272 5.14 -22.27 -17.85
CA GLY A 272 6.38 -22.44 -18.62
C GLY A 272 6.94 -21.19 -19.31
N ALA A 273 6.38 -20.00 -19.08
CA ALA A 273 6.83 -18.77 -19.75
C ALA A 273 8.26 -18.36 -19.32
N ASP A 274 9.10 -17.94 -20.26
CA ASP A 274 10.45 -17.42 -19.97
C ASP A 274 10.40 -16.14 -19.15
N ASP A 275 11.41 -15.93 -18.30
CA ASP A 275 11.50 -14.81 -17.36
C ASP A 275 11.86 -13.50 -18.09
N GLU A 276 10.93 -12.91 -18.85
CA GLU A 276 10.95 -11.45 -19.03
C GLU A 276 10.84 -10.82 -17.63
N THR A 277 11.51 -9.69 -17.37
CA THR A 277 11.52 -9.02 -16.06
C THR A 277 10.12 -9.06 -15.44
N PRO A 278 9.86 -9.83 -14.37
CA PRO A 278 8.51 -10.00 -13.87
C PRO A 278 7.97 -8.68 -13.31
N GLY A 279 6.69 -8.40 -13.53
CA GLY A 279 6.02 -7.35 -12.77
C GLY A 279 6.02 -7.70 -11.27
N GLN A 280 5.86 -6.69 -10.42
CA GLN A 280 5.99 -6.84 -8.96
C GLN A 280 4.69 -6.55 -8.21
N TYR A 281 3.68 -6.01 -8.90
CA TYR A 281 2.46 -5.55 -8.26
C TYR A 281 1.37 -6.62 -8.26
N ARG A 282 0.93 -6.98 -7.05
CA ARG A 282 -0.21 -7.88 -6.88
C ARG A 282 -1.50 -7.19 -7.35
N LYS A 283 -2.46 -7.99 -7.79
CA LYS A 283 -3.81 -7.51 -8.04
C LYS A 283 -4.42 -6.90 -6.77
N VAL A 284 -5.05 -5.74 -6.91
CA VAL A 284 -5.54 -4.95 -5.75
C VAL A 284 -6.88 -5.41 -5.20
N GLY A 285 -7.69 -6.08 -6.01
CA GLY A 285 -8.98 -6.62 -5.62
C GLY A 285 -8.83 -7.95 -4.88
N PRO A 286 -9.77 -8.30 -3.99
CA PRO A 286 -9.76 -9.60 -3.34
C PRO A 286 -9.87 -10.73 -4.37
N SER A 287 -9.23 -11.87 -4.09
CA SER A 287 -9.49 -13.10 -4.83
C SER A 287 -10.99 -13.44 -4.81
N LEU A 288 -11.52 -13.77 -5.98
CA LEU A 288 -12.91 -14.20 -6.18
C LEU A 288 -13.01 -15.72 -6.35
N ARG A 289 -11.91 -16.46 -6.16
CA ARG A 289 -11.87 -17.93 -6.28
C ARG A 289 -12.91 -18.66 -5.45
N TYR A 290 -13.19 -18.16 -4.25
CA TYR A 290 -14.07 -18.80 -3.26
C TYR A 290 -15.27 -17.91 -2.93
N VAL A 291 -15.72 -17.07 -3.86
CA VAL A 291 -16.70 -16.02 -3.56
C VAL A 291 -18.06 -16.58 -3.12
N ALA A 292 -18.47 -17.74 -3.65
CA ALA A 292 -19.74 -18.40 -3.28
C ALA A 292 -19.73 -18.94 -1.84
N SER A 293 -18.55 -19.10 -1.23
CA SER A 293 -18.42 -19.50 0.18
C SER A 293 -18.64 -18.32 1.14
N LYS A 294 -18.80 -17.10 0.62
CA LYS A 294 -18.80 -15.86 1.40
C LYS A 294 -20.07 -15.04 1.25
N VAL A 295 -20.57 -14.88 0.02
CA VAL A 295 -21.71 -14.02 -0.31
C VAL A 295 -22.67 -14.74 -1.25
N ASP A 296 -23.91 -14.25 -1.29
CA ASP A 296 -24.94 -14.74 -2.19
C ASP A 296 -25.09 -13.85 -3.44
N LEU A 297 -26.04 -14.25 -4.29
CA LEU A 297 -26.35 -13.58 -5.54
C LEU A 297 -26.92 -12.16 -5.35
N ALA A 298 -27.71 -11.93 -4.30
CA ALA A 298 -28.31 -10.63 -4.03
C ALA A 298 -27.23 -9.60 -3.67
N PHE A 299 -26.30 -9.97 -2.79
CA PHE A 299 -25.17 -9.11 -2.47
C PHE A 299 -24.27 -8.86 -3.69
N LEU A 300 -23.90 -9.90 -4.44
CA LEU A 300 -23.03 -9.75 -5.62
C LEU A 300 -23.67 -8.86 -6.68
N TYR A 301 -24.97 -9.02 -6.94
CA TYR A 301 -25.69 -8.20 -7.90
C TYR A 301 -25.64 -6.72 -7.52
N ASP A 302 -25.99 -6.36 -6.29
CA ASP A 302 -25.95 -4.94 -5.87
C ASP A 302 -24.53 -4.37 -5.85
N TRP A 303 -23.55 -5.16 -5.38
CA TRP A 303 -22.14 -4.74 -5.33
C TRP A 303 -21.57 -4.47 -6.72
N ILE A 304 -21.86 -5.33 -7.71
CA ILE A 304 -21.41 -5.14 -9.10
C ILE A 304 -22.15 -3.96 -9.75
N ARG A 305 -23.45 -3.79 -9.47
CA ARG A 305 -24.28 -2.70 -9.99
C ARG A 305 -23.76 -1.34 -9.53
N ASN A 306 -23.59 -1.16 -8.22
CA ASN A 306 -23.06 0.06 -7.64
C ASN A 306 -22.39 -0.19 -6.28
N PRO A 307 -21.05 -0.35 -6.21
CA PRO A 307 -20.37 -0.72 -4.98
C PRO A 307 -20.45 0.36 -3.89
N THR A 308 -20.67 1.63 -4.26
CA THR A 308 -20.81 2.74 -3.31
C THR A 308 -22.09 2.66 -2.47
N ASN A 309 -23.11 1.90 -2.91
CA ASN A 309 -24.33 1.67 -2.14
C ASN A 309 -24.01 1.00 -0.79
N PHE A 310 -23.18 -0.05 -0.83
CA PHE A 310 -22.76 -0.75 0.38
C PHE A 310 -21.65 0.00 1.10
N ARG A 311 -20.63 0.46 0.33
CA ARG A 311 -19.44 1.13 0.88
C ARG A 311 -19.08 2.38 0.07
N PRO A 312 -19.41 3.58 0.57
CA PRO A 312 -19.07 4.84 -0.10
C PRO A 312 -17.57 5.04 -0.36
N SER A 313 -16.70 4.59 0.55
CA SER A 313 -15.24 4.67 0.46
C SER A 313 -14.58 3.54 -0.36
N THR A 314 -15.37 2.76 -1.11
CA THR A 314 -14.83 1.63 -1.88
C THR A 314 -13.85 2.07 -2.97
N LYS A 315 -12.77 1.30 -3.15
CA LYS A 315 -11.81 1.46 -4.24
C LYS A 315 -12.25 0.76 -5.53
N MET A 316 -13.27 -0.11 -5.47
CA MET A 316 -13.82 -0.73 -6.67
C MET A 316 -14.60 0.32 -7.48
N PRO A 317 -14.22 0.58 -8.73
CA PRO A 317 -14.88 1.60 -9.53
C PRO A 317 -16.26 1.13 -9.99
N ARG A 318 -17.11 2.09 -10.35
CA ARG A 318 -18.45 1.82 -10.89
C ARG A 318 -18.36 1.54 -12.39
N PHE A 319 -18.79 0.36 -12.82
CA PHE A 319 -18.80 -0.06 -14.24
C PHE A 319 -20.15 0.20 -14.92
N PHE A 320 -21.23 0.05 -14.16
CA PHE A 320 -22.62 0.07 -14.64
C PHE A 320 -23.37 1.30 -14.14
N GLY A 321 -24.48 1.67 -14.78
CA GLY A 321 -25.28 2.84 -14.40
C GLY A 321 -24.63 4.16 -14.80
N LEU A 322 -23.81 4.19 -15.86
CA LEU A 322 -23.06 5.36 -16.31
C LEU A 322 -23.62 5.96 -17.61
N TRP A 323 -24.93 5.88 -17.82
CA TRP A 323 -25.59 6.29 -19.07
C TRP A 323 -26.30 7.65 -19.00
N ASP A 324 -26.17 8.41 -17.91
CA ASP A 324 -26.85 9.71 -17.74
C ASP A 324 -26.53 10.73 -18.84
N HIS A 325 -25.37 10.60 -19.48
CA HIS A 325 -24.94 11.43 -20.61
C HIS A 325 -25.69 11.11 -21.91
N LEU A 326 -26.40 9.97 -22.01
CA LEU A 326 -27.16 9.55 -23.18
C LEU A 326 -28.57 10.19 -23.13
N VAL A 327 -28.65 11.46 -23.47
CA VAL A 327 -29.88 12.28 -23.43
C VAL A 327 -30.90 11.85 -24.50
N PRO A 328 -32.20 12.19 -24.33
CA PRO A 328 -33.18 12.08 -25.42
C PRO A 328 -32.78 12.89 -26.65
N GLU A 329 -33.05 12.35 -27.83
CA GLU A 329 -32.73 12.91 -29.14
C GLU A 329 -34.02 13.38 -29.84
N GLU A 330 -33.91 14.32 -30.77
CA GLU A 330 -35.05 14.74 -31.59
C GLU A 330 -35.45 13.63 -32.56
N LYS A 331 -36.74 13.33 -32.64
CA LYS A 331 -37.28 12.36 -33.59
C LYS A 331 -37.19 12.94 -34.98
N LEU A 332 -36.53 12.26 -35.90
CA LEU A 332 -36.36 12.72 -37.28
C LEU A 332 -37.35 12.05 -38.24
N ASP A 333 -37.76 12.76 -39.29
CA ASP A 333 -38.48 12.19 -40.43
C ASP A 333 -37.53 11.44 -41.40
N ASP A 334 -38.07 10.77 -42.42
CA ASP A 334 -37.28 10.04 -43.43
C ASP A 334 -36.26 10.90 -44.21
N ARG A 335 -36.33 12.24 -44.05
CA ARG A 335 -35.45 13.23 -44.68
C ARG A 335 -34.46 13.84 -43.68
N GLY A 336 -34.47 13.41 -42.43
CA GLY A 336 -33.58 13.89 -41.37
C GLY A 336 -34.02 15.19 -40.69
N ASN A 337 -35.27 15.64 -40.86
CA ASN A 337 -35.79 16.83 -40.19
C ASN A 337 -36.48 16.49 -38.86
N PRO A 338 -36.35 17.33 -37.81
CA PRO A 338 -37.06 17.13 -36.55
C PRO A 338 -38.58 17.13 -36.76
N ILE A 339 -39.24 16.10 -36.23
CA ILE A 339 -40.69 16.00 -36.18
C ILE A 339 -41.17 16.94 -35.08
N ILE A 340 -41.98 17.93 -35.47
CA ILE A 340 -42.53 18.93 -34.56
C ILE A 340 -43.99 18.56 -34.22
N GLU A 341 -44.29 18.41 -32.93
CA GLU A 341 -45.66 18.28 -32.41
C GLU A 341 -45.92 19.42 -31.41
N ASN A 342 -47.08 20.06 -31.51
CA ASN A 342 -47.46 21.20 -30.66
C ASN A 342 -46.43 22.35 -30.61
N GLY A 343 -45.66 22.53 -31.69
CA GLY A 343 -44.63 23.58 -31.78
C GLY A 343 -43.31 23.24 -31.09
N GLN A 344 -43.12 22.00 -30.62
CA GLN A 344 -41.86 21.51 -30.05
C GLN A 344 -41.36 20.25 -30.77
N PRO A 345 -40.04 20.02 -30.85
CA PRO A 345 -39.50 18.75 -31.32
C PRO A 345 -40.00 17.58 -30.48
N VAL A 346 -40.44 16.51 -31.13
CA VAL A 346 -40.75 15.26 -30.46
C VAL A 346 -39.44 14.63 -30.03
N MET A 347 -39.24 14.45 -28.72
CA MET A 347 -38.03 13.78 -28.22
C MET A 347 -38.26 12.26 -28.14
N VAL A 348 -37.28 11.49 -28.59
CA VAL A 348 -37.21 10.03 -28.41
C VAL A 348 -36.01 9.71 -27.53
N GLU A 349 -36.16 8.71 -26.67
CA GLU A 349 -35.04 8.24 -25.86
C GLU A 349 -33.91 7.73 -26.76
N SER A 350 -32.66 8.11 -26.46
CA SER A 350 -31.53 7.66 -27.26
C SER A 350 -31.46 6.13 -27.25
N LYS A 351 -31.19 5.55 -28.43
CA LYS A 351 -30.92 4.10 -28.57
C LYS A 351 -29.85 3.67 -27.56
N GLY A 352 -28.85 4.53 -27.35
CA GLY A 352 -27.79 4.37 -26.38
C GLY A 352 -28.30 4.04 -24.97
N ARG A 353 -29.14 4.92 -24.44
CA ARG A 353 -29.72 4.79 -23.10
C ARG A 353 -30.61 3.55 -22.99
N LYS A 354 -31.51 3.37 -23.96
CA LYS A 354 -32.44 2.23 -24.00
C LYS A 354 -31.71 0.89 -23.98
N ASP A 355 -30.64 0.75 -24.76
CA ASP A 355 -29.83 -0.47 -24.77
C ASP A 355 -29.11 -0.69 -23.42
N ALA A 356 -28.60 0.37 -22.77
CA ALA A 356 -27.95 0.24 -21.46
C ALA A 356 -28.92 -0.20 -20.37
N GLU A 357 -30.06 0.49 -20.25
CA GLU A 357 -31.07 0.17 -19.24
C GLU A 357 -31.62 -1.26 -19.41
N ARG A 358 -31.64 -1.76 -20.66
CA ARG A 358 -32.06 -3.11 -21.00
C ARG A 358 -30.98 -4.18 -20.77
N PHE A 359 -29.74 -3.94 -21.19
CA PHE A 359 -28.69 -4.97 -21.17
C PHE A 359 -27.89 -5.00 -19.87
N GLU A 360 -27.63 -3.86 -19.20
CA GLU A 360 -26.79 -3.83 -18.00
C GLU A 360 -27.34 -4.71 -16.85
N PRO A 361 -28.66 -4.78 -16.57
CA PRO A 361 -29.18 -5.73 -15.58
C PRO A 361 -28.86 -7.18 -15.89
N VAL A 362 -28.89 -7.57 -17.17
CA VAL A 362 -28.53 -8.92 -17.62
C VAL A 362 -27.02 -9.13 -17.49
N GLU A 363 -26.21 -8.12 -17.83
CA GLU A 363 -24.76 -8.18 -17.69
C GLU A 363 -24.33 -8.40 -16.23
N ILE A 364 -24.89 -7.62 -15.31
CA ILE A 364 -24.64 -7.73 -13.88
C ILE A 364 -25.03 -9.12 -13.36
N ARG A 365 -26.22 -9.62 -13.76
CA ARG A 365 -26.69 -10.96 -13.39
C ARG A 365 -25.75 -12.04 -13.94
N ALA A 366 -25.33 -11.93 -15.20
CA ALA A 366 -24.43 -12.88 -15.84
C ALA A 366 -23.06 -12.94 -15.16
N ILE A 367 -22.47 -11.79 -14.78
CA ILE A 367 -21.23 -11.75 -14.00
C ILE A 367 -21.43 -12.45 -12.65
N ALA A 368 -22.48 -12.09 -11.90
CA ALA A 368 -22.70 -12.63 -10.57
C ALA A 368 -22.91 -14.16 -10.59
N GLU A 369 -23.69 -14.67 -11.55
CA GLU A 369 -23.91 -16.11 -11.76
C GLU A 369 -22.63 -16.83 -12.16
N TYR A 370 -21.83 -16.25 -13.07
CA TYR A 370 -20.55 -16.83 -13.46
C TYR A 370 -19.61 -16.94 -12.26
N LEU A 371 -19.50 -15.89 -11.45
CA LEU A 371 -18.65 -15.88 -10.27
C LEU A 371 -19.09 -16.92 -9.22
N LEU A 372 -20.39 -17.12 -9.04
CA LEU A 372 -20.92 -18.14 -8.13
C LEU A 372 -20.73 -19.56 -8.66
N ASP A 373 -21.01 -19.80 -9.95
CA ASP A 373 -20.90 -21.11 -10.58
C ASP A 373 -19.44 -21.58 -10.71
N ARG A 374 -18.51 -20.65 -10.99
CA ARG A 374 -17.07 -20.94 -11.08
C ARG A 374 -16.32 -20.85 -9.76
N SER A 375 -17.01 -20.54 -8.67
CA SER A 375 -16.40 -20.54 -7.34
C SER A 375 -15.92 -21.94 -7.00
N GLN A 376 -14.66 -22.05 -6.58
CA GLN A 376 -14.08 -23.27 -6.06
C GLN A 376 -14.61 -23.55 -4.64
N PRO A 377 -14.58 -24.83 -4.20
CA PRO A 377 -14.93 -25.18 -2.82
C PRO A 377 -13.92 -24.55 -1.85
N PHE A 378 -14.42 -24.15 -0.69
CA PHE A 378 -13.61 -23.63 0.41
C PHE A 378 -13.82 -24.49 1.66
N GLU A 379 -12.72 -24.94 2.25
CA GLU A 379 -12.72 -25.70 3.49
C GLU A 379 -12.72 -24.74 4.69
N TYR A 380 -13.82 -24.71 5.43
CA TYR A 380 -13.96 -23.86 6.61
C TYR A 380 -13.12 -24.40 7.77
N VAL A 381 -12.64 -23.48 8.61
CA VAL A 381 -11.92 -23.81 9.83
C VAL A 381 -12.89 -24.32 10.89
N GLU A 382 -12.60 -25.48 11.47
CA GLU A 382 -13.35 -26.05 12.58
C GLU A 382 -13.14 -25.27 13.88
N ARG A 383 -14.14 -25.25 14.75
CA ARG A 383 -14.03 -24.59 16.08
C ARG A 383 -12.97 -25.27 16.94
N TYR A 384 -12.41 -24.53 17.88
CA TYR A 384 -11.55 -25.13 18.91
C TYR A 384 -12.34 -26.14 19.75
N GLU A 385 -11.68 -27.23 20.14
CA GLU A 385 -12.23 -28.17 21.12
C GLU A 385 -12.11 -27.60 22.54
N GLY A 386 -12.99 -28.02 23.45
CA GLY A 386 -12.91 -27.64 24.87
C GLY A 386 -13.39 -26.22 25.22
N ILE A 387 -14.05 -25.53 24.30
CA ILE A 387 -14.71 -24.24 24.57
C ILE A 387 -15.95 -24.45 25.44
N THR A 388 -16.04 -23.75 26.56
CA THR A 388 -17.17 -23.87 27.50
C THR A 388 -18.11 -22.68 27.44
N GLU A 389 -17.63 -21.52 26.98
CA GLU A 389 -18.45 -20.31 26.84
C GLU A 389 -18.98 -20.14 25.42
N GLU A 390 -20.24 -19.73 25.32
CA GLU A 390 -20.83 -19.31 24.04
C GLU A 390 -20.24 -17.98 23.56
N ALA A 391 -20.19 -17.79 22.25
CA ALA A 391 -19.63 -16.58 21.65
C ALA A 391 -20.44 -15.31 22.03
N SER A 392 -19.76 -14.28 22.55
CA SER A 392 -20.34 -13.01 23.00
C SER A 392 -19.91 -11.84 22.10
N ALA A 393 -20.88 -11.02 21.70
CA ALA A 393 -20.62 -9.81 20.93
C ALA A 393 -19.92 -8.72 21.78
N GLU A 394 -20.22 -8.67 23.07
CA GLU A 394 -19.62 -7.74 24.04
C GLU A 394 -18.12 -8.03 24.21
N ARG A 395 -17.75 -9.30 24.44
CA ARG A 395 -16.34 -9.72 24.46
C ARG A 395 -15.68 -9.49 23.11
N GLY A 396 -16.40 -9.78 22.02
CA GLY A 396 -15.94 -9.54 20.66
C GLY A 396 -15.59 -8.08 20.38
N LYS A 397 -16.36 -7.14 20.93
CA LYS A 397 -16.12 -5.70 20.81
C LYS A 397 -14.85 -5.27 21.56
N GLU A 398 -14.64 -5.75 22.79
CA GLU A 398 -13.41 -5.47 23.56
C GLU A 398 -12.18 -6.07 22.87
N LEU A 399 -12.29 -7.29 22.35
CA LEU A 399 -11.24 -7.93 21.55
C LEU A 399 -10.97 -7.16 20.25
N PHE A 400 -12.00 -6.64 19.58
CA PHE A 400 -11.82 -5.83 18.37
C PHE A 400 -11.01 -4.56 18.65
N GLN A 401 -11.24 -3.91 19.80
CA GLN A 401 -10.47 -2.73 20.23
C GLN A 401 -9.03 -3.09 20.64
N THR A 402 -8.84 -4.21 21.36
CA THR A 402 -7.57 -4.54 22.01
C THR A 402 -6.64 -5.41 21.17
N ARG A 403 -7.16 -6.20 20.23
CA ARG A 403 -6.39 -7.16 19.40
C ARG A 403 -5.92 -6.60 18.05
N GLY A 404 -5.90 -5.27 17.88
CA GLY A 404 -5.28 -4.64 16.71
C GLY A 404 -6.17 -4.50 15.47
N CYS A 405 -7.46 -4.84 15.54
CA CYS A 405 -8.35 -4.69 14.39
C CYS A 405 -8.46 -3.23 13.94
N LEU A 406 -8.53 -2.29 14.89
CA LEU A 406 -8.61 -0.84 14.64
C LEU A 406 -7.31 -0.23 14.08
N ALA A 407 -6.21 -0.97 14.03
CA ALA A 407 -5.00 -0.52 13.35
C ALA A 407 -5.15 -0.49 11.82
N CYS A 408 -6.10 -1.28 11.30
CA CYS A 408 -6.36 -1.37 9.85
C CYS A 408 -7.81 -1.06 9.50
N HIS A 409 -8.77 -1.44 10.34
CA HIS A 409 -10.20 -1.37 10.05
C HIS A 409 -10.88 -0.19 10.75
N GLN A 410 -11.91 0.36 10.10
CA GLN A 410 -12.85 1.31 10.71
C GLN A 410 -14.10 0.60 11.19
N HIS A 411 -14.74 1.18 12.21
CA HIS A 411 -16.05 0.75 12.67
C HIS A 411 -16.78 1.92 13.35
N LYS A 412 -18.09 2.08 13.11
CA LYS A 412 -18.91 3.22 13.57
C LYS A 412 -18.91 3.43 15.09
N GLU A 413 -18.73 2.36 15.85
CA GLU A 413 -18.63 2.41 17.32
C GLU A 413 -17.26 2.91 17.83
N PHE A 414 -16.28 3.08 16.95
CA PHE A 414 -14.94 3.57 17.25
C PHE A 414 -14.56 4.72 16.27
N PRO A 415 -15.23 5.88 16.36
CA PRO A 415 -15.08 6.98 15.38
C PRO A 415 -13.66 7.59 15.31
N ASP A 416 -12.85 7.41 16.36
CA ASP A 416 -11.46 7.87 16.40
C ASP A 416 -10.52 6.98 15.56
N ALA A 417 -10.95 5.77 15.19
CA ALA A 417 -10.20 4.89 14.31
C ALA A 417 -10.38 5.30 12.84
N ARG A 418 -9.43 6.08 12.32
CA ARG A 418 -9.49 6.65 10.95
C ARG A 418 -8.70 5.86 9.90
N GLN A 419 -8.16 4.69 10.26
CA GLN A 419 -7.30 3.91 9.36
C GLN A 419 -8.07 3.34 8.18
N SER A 420 -7.49 3.34 6.97
CA SER A 420 -8.19 2.97 5.73
C SER A 420 -7.51 1.84 4.95
N GLN A 421 -6.51 1.20 5.53
CA GLN A 421 -5.84 0.04 4.94
C GLN A 421 -6.81 -1.14 4.79
N GLY A 422 -7.54 -1.43 5.87
CA GLY A 422 -8.61 -2.39 5.91
C GLY A 422 -9.95 -1.74 5.57
N PRO A 423 -10.92 -2.52 5.09
CA PRO A 423 -12.27 -2.03 4.88
C PRO A 423 -12.95 -1.56 6.17
N ASP A 424 -13.84 -0.57 6.06
CA ASP A 424 -14.87 -0.30 7.07
C ASP A 424 -15.77 -1.55 7.25
N LEU A 425 -15.89 -1.98 8.51
CA LEU A 425 -16.61 -3.18 8.93
C LEU A 425 -17.98 -2.89 9.57
N SER A 426 -18.41 -1.64 9.64
CA SER A 426 -19.69 -1.23 10.27
C SER A 426 -20.94 -1.90 9.69
N ARG A 427 -20.83 -2.42 8.45
CA ARG A 427 -21.92 -3.08 7.70
C ARG A 427 -21.63 -4.55 7.39
N ILE A 428 -20.59 -5.13 7.96
CA ILE A 428 -20.12 -6.46 7.55
C ILE A 428 -21.15 -7.55 7.83
N GLY A 429 -21.95 -7.42 8.89
CA GLY A 429 -23.01 -8.37 9.22
C GLY A 429 -24.08 -8.45 8.12
N ALA A 430 -24.45 -7.32 7.50
CA ALA A 430 -25.43 -7.29 6.41
C ALA A 430 -24.93 -8.04 5.15
N LYS A 431 -23.63 -7.90 4.85
CA LYS A 431 -22.96 -8.61 3.74
C LYS A 431 -22.90 -10.13 3.96
N LEU A 432 -22.84 -10.57 5.21
CA LEU A 432 -22.61 -11.97 5.61
C LEU A 432 -23.89 -12.63 6.17
N SER A 433 -25.05 -12.12 5.79
CA SER A 433 -26.36 -12.62 6.23
C SER A 433 -26.75 -13.99 5.63
N GLY A 434 -26.03 -14.45 4.61
CA GLY A 434 -26.23 -15.77 3.99
C GLY A 434 -25.83 -16.94 4.88
N LYS A 435 -26.25 -18.16 4.48
CA LYS A 435 -26.11 -19.41 5.28
C LYS A 435 -24.71 -19.70 5.81
N ASP A 436 -23.67 -19.41 5.03
CA ASP A 436 -22.28 -19.73 5.36
C ASP A 436 -21.48 -18.52 5.87
N GLY A 437 -22.09 -17.31 5.92
CA GLY A 437 -21.38 -16.07 6.24
C GLY A 437 -20.69 -16.09 7.60
N ARG A 438 -21.32 -16.71 8.61
CA ARG A 438 -20.70 -16.93 9.93
C ARG A 438 -19.48 -17.85 9.88
N ARG A 439 -19.59 -18.98 9.18
CA ARG A 439 -18.50 -19.96 9.05
C ARG A 439 -17.32 -19.35 8.30
N TRP A 440 -17.62 -18.58 7.25
CA TRP A 440 -16.63 -17.83 6.51
C TRP A 440 -15.92 -16.81 7.39
N LEU A 441 -16.66 -15.98 8.13
CA LEU A 441 -16.06 -14.93 8.96
C LEU A 441 -15.18 -15.50 10.06
N TYR A 442 -15.63 -16.55 10.73
CA TYR A 442 -14.83 -17.28 11.71
C TYR A 442 -13.51 -17.78 11.11
N SER A 443 -13.60 -18.42 9.94
CA SER A 443 -12.42 -18.94 9.22
C SER A 443 -11.47 -17.81 8.81
N TRP A 444 -12.00 -16.68 8.33
CA TRP A 444 -11.22 -15.53 7.90
C TRP A 444 -10.49 -14.83 9.06
N VAL A 445 -11.19 -14.63 10.19
CA VAL A 445 -10.63 -13.97 11.37
C VAL A 445 -9.56 -14.84 12.03
N ARG A 446 -9.72 -16.18 11.99
CA ARG A 446 -8.77 -17.12 12.59
C ARG A 446 -7.57 -17.43 11.69
N GLU A 447 -7.81 -17.76 10.41
CA GLU A 447 -6.78 -18.20 9.46
C GLU A 447 -6.99 -17.57 8.07
N PRO A 448 -6.75 -16.25 7.91
CA PRO A 448 -7.07 -15.52 6.68
C PRO A 448 -6.33 -16.06 5.44
N ASN A 449 -5.10 -16.57 5.63
CA ASN A 449 -4.28 -17.15 4.56
C ASN A 449 -4.91 -18.39 3.91
N ARG A 450 -5.83 -19.10 4.59
CA ARG A 450 -6.54 -20.24 3.96
C ARG A 450 -7.45 -19.79 2.84
N TYR A 451 -8.13 -18.67 3.00
CA TYR A 451 -9.02 -18.12 1.97
C TYR A 451 -8.23 -17.37 0.90
N HIS A 452 -7.17 -16.67 1.30
CA HIS A 452 -6.35 -15.91 0.40
C HIS A 452 -4.89 -15.97 0.85
N ALA A 453 -4.10 -16.88 0.27
CA ALA A 453 -2.73 -17.14 0.72
C ALA A 453 -1.89 -15.86 0.85
N ARG A 454 -2.01 -14.93 -0.09
CA ARG A 454 -1.18 -13.71 -0.14
C ARG A 454 -1.84 -12.47 0.49
N THR A 455 -2.78 -12.68 1.40
CA THR A 455 -3.54 -11.60 2.07
C THR A 455 -2.62 -10.79 2.98
N VAL A 456 -2.93 -9.49 3.11
CA VAL A 456 -2.28 -8.61 4.11
C VAL A 456 -2.93 -8.71 5.49
N MET A 457 -4.15 -9.28 5.58
CA MET A 457 -4.80 -9.56 6.87
C MET A 457 -3.94 -10.56 7.65
N PRO A 458 -3.34 -10.18 8.78
CA PRO A 458 -2.43 -11.06 9.48
C PRO A 458 -3.18 -12.07 10.35
N ASN A 459 -2.47 -13.10 10.80
CA ASN A 459 -2.95 -13.96 11.87
C ASN A 459 -2.74 -13.24 13.23
N LEU A 460 -3.84 -12.95 13.92
CA LEU A 460 -3.86 -12.22 15.20
C LEU A 460 -3.66 -13.11 16.45
N PHE A 461 -3.40 -14.41 16.26
CA PHE A 461 -3.26 -15.41 17.35
C PHE A 461 -4.46 -15.41 18.32
N LEU A 462 -5.67 -15.52 17.76
CA LEU A 462 -6.91 -15.63 18.52
C LEU A 462 -7.09 -17.07 19.05
N GLU A 463 -6.24 -17.43 20.01
CA GLU A 463 -6.24 -18.70 20.73
C GLU A 463 -7.25 -18.66 21.90
N PRO A 464 -7.80 -19.81 22.34
CA PRO A 464 -8.75 -19.86 23.45
C PRO A 464 -8.22 -19.19 24.72
N ILE A 465 -9.08 -18.46 25.43
CA ILE A 465 -8.73 -17.76 26.68
C ILE A 465 -9.45 -18.44 27.85
N THR A 466 -8.69 -18.89 28.84
CA THR A 466 -9.23 -19.38 30.10
C THR A 466 -9.47 -18.21 31.07
N GLY A 467 -10.72 -18.04 31.48
CA GLY A 467 -11.17 -17.07 32.47
C GLY A 467 -10.85 -17.47 33.91
N LYS A 468 -11.36 -16.69 34.88
CA LYS A 468 -11.08 -16.87 36.32
C LYS A 468 -11.74 -18.12 36.92
N ASP A 469 -12.84 -18.59 36.33
CA ASP A 469 -13.65 -19.71 36.81
C ASP A 469 -13.41 -21.01 36.01
N ASP A 470 -12.22 -21.16 35.40
CA ASP A 470 -11.85 -22.24 34.45
C ASP A 470 -12.73 -22.32 33.18
N GLU A 471 -13.60 -21.34 32.96
CA GLU A 471 -14.35 -21.17 31.71
C GLU A 471 -13.41 -20.79 30.55
N VAL A 472 -13.65 -21.35 29.37
CA VAL A 472 -12.84 -21.15 28.17
C VAL A 472 -13.68 -20.50 27.07
N SER A 473 -13.27 -19.30 26.65
CA SER A 473 -13.86 -18.55 25.53
C SER A 473 -13.03 -18.72 24.25
N ASP A 474 -13.70 -18.57 23.10
CA ASP A 474 -13.07 -18.54 21.77
C ASP A 474 -13.04 -17.10 21.24
N PRO A 475 -11.89 -16.39 21.28
CA PRO A 475 -11.81 -15.00 20.82
C PRO A 475 -12.16 -14.82 19.34
N ALA A 476 -11.90 -15.81 18.47
CA ALA A 476 -12.31 -15.72 17.07
C ALA A 476 -13.84 -15.85 16.93
N GLY A 477 -14.46 -16.67 17.77
CA GLY A 477 -15.91 -16.79 17.90
C GLY A 477 -16.56 -15.50 18.39
N ASP A 478 -16.01 -14.88 19.43
CA ASP A 478 -16.48 -13.63 20.01
C ASP A 478 -16.41 -12.46 19.01
N VAL A 479 -15.27 -12.26 18.37
CA VAL A 479 -15.11 -11.22 17.32
C VAL A 479 -16.06 -11.48 16.15
N THR A 480 -16.26 -12.74 15.77
CA THR A 480 -17.26 -13.11 14.74
C THR A 480 -18.68 -12.75 15.17
N ALA A 481 -19.05 -12.98 16.44
CA ALA A 481 -20.36 -12.61 16.96
C ALA A 481 -20.57 -11.09 16.92
N TYR A 482 -19.56 -10.32 17.34
CA TYR A 482 -19.59 -8.86 17.28
C TYR A 482 -19.79 -8.33 15.86
N LEU A 483 -18.93 -8.76 14.93
CA LEU A 483 -18.99 -8.30 13.54
C LEU A 483 -20.26 -8.72 12.79
N LEU A 484 -20.86 -9.87 13.13
CA LEU A 484 -22.16 -10.25 12.57
C LEU A 484 -23.32 -9.43 13.14
N ALA A 485 -23.17 -8.93 14.37
CA ALA A 485 -24.10 -7.98 14.98
C ALA A 485 -23.93 -6.56 14.43
N SER A 486 -22.78 -6.23 13.82
CA SER A 486 -22.54 -4.99 13.06
C SER A 486 -23.34 -4.95 11.75
N GLN A 487 -24.65 -4.78 11.91
CA GLN A 487 -25.61 -4.51 10.84
C GLN A 487 -26.04 -3.06 10.97
N ASP A 488 -25.96 -2.34 9.86
CA ASP A 488 -26.57 -1.03 9.76
C ASP A 488 -27.97 -1.29 9.21
N ASP A 489 -29.00 -1.12 10.05
CA ASP A 489 -30.38 -1.57 9.75
C ASP A 489 -30.96 -0.91 8.48
N ASP A 490 -30.35 0.19 8.04
CA ASP A 490 -30.77 1.00 6.89
C ASP A 490 -30.33 0.45 5.53
N TRP A 491 -29.39 -0.53 5.47
CA TRP A 491 -28.90 -1.07 4.20
C TRP A 491 -29.32 -2.51 3.95
N LYS A 492 -29.89 -2.76 2.77
CA LYS A 492 -30.19 -4.10 2.23
C LYS A 492 -29.82 -4.15 0.75
N PRO A 493 -29.40 -5.32 0.23
CA PRO A 493 -29.14 -5.46 -1.20
C PRO A 493 -30.43 -5.19 -1.99
N VAL A 494 -30.28 -4.55 -3.15
CA VAL A 494 -31.39 -4.35 -4.08
C VAL A 494 -31.90 -5.71 -4.58
N ALA A 495 -33.22 -5.81 -4.79
CA ALA A 495 -33.84 -7.01 -5.33
C ALA A 495 -33.23 -7.36 -6.69
N VAL A 496 -32.85 -8.63 -6.87
CA VAL A 496 -32.29 -9.10 -8.14
C VAL A 496 -33.43 -9.23 -9.16
N PRO A 497 -33.39 -8.49 -10.29
CA PRO A 497 -34.44 -8.59 -11.30
C PRO A 497 -34.52 -9.99 -11.91
N GLU A 498 -35.71 -10.38 -12.37
CA GLU A 498 -35.87 -11.53 -13.23
C GLU A 498 -35.12 -11.32 -14.56
N VAL A 499 -34.62 -12.41 -15.14
CA VAL A 499 -33.86 -12.35 -16.39
C VAL A 499 -34.81 -12.11 -17.56
N ASP A 500 -34.74 -10.92 -18.17
CA ASP A 500 -35.38 -10.66 -19.45
C ASP A 500 -34.77 -11.59 -20.51
N THR A 501 -35.55 -12.58 -20.93
CA THR A 501 -35.11 -13.61 -21.88
C THR A 501 -34.82 -13.01 -23.26
N GLN A 502 -35.56 -11.99 -23.69
CA GLN A 502 -35.30 -11.34 -24.97
C GLN A 502 -34.02 -10.52 -24.91
N ALA A 503 -33.80 -9.75 -23.83
CA ALA A 503 -32.55 -9.02 -23.63
C ALA A 503 -31.35 -9.97 -23.55
N LEU A 504 -31.50 -11.12 -22.87
CA LEU A 504 -30.48 -12.16 -22.79
C LEU A 504 -30.11 -12.73 -24.17
N ASN A 505 -31.11 -13.07 -24.99
CA ASN A 505 -30.90 -13.58 -26.33
C ASN A 505 -30.25 -12.52 -27.24
N ASP A 506 -30.74 -11.28 -27.20
CA ASP A 506 -30.19 -10.20 -28.02
C ASP A 506 -28.73 -9.90 -27.65
N LEU A 507 -28.39 -9.90 -26.35
CA LEU A 507 -27.03 -9.71 -25.89
C LEU A 507 -26.11 -10.88 -26.28
N ALA A 508 -26.58 -12.13 -26.13
CA ALA A 508 -25.85 -13.31 -26.60
C ALA A 508 -25.58 -13.25 -28.11
N TYR A 509 -26.57 -12.81 -28.89
CA TYR A 509 -26.43 -12.58 -30.33
C TYR A 509 -25.33 -11.57 -30.66
N ILE A 510 -25.27 -10.42 -29.95
CA ILE A 510 -24.24 -9.40 -30.17
C ILE A 510 -22.83 -10.00 -30.04
N TYR A 511 -22.58 -10.81 -29.00
CA TYR A 511 -21.28 -11.44 -28.81
C TYR A 511 -21.01 -12.61 -29.79
N LEU A 512 -22.03 -13.36 -30.20
CA LEU A 512 -21.88 -14.47 -31.14
C LEU A 512 -21.64 -14.01 -32.59
N LYS A 513 -22.09 -12.81 -32.96
CA LYS A 513 -21.90 -12.22 -34.30
C LYS A 513 -20.43 -12.00 -34.66
N ALA A 514 -19.54 -11.91 -33.67
CA ALA A 514 -18.09 -11.81 -33.90
C ALA A 514 -17.48 -13.11 -34.48
N THR A 515 -18.14 -14.26 -34.24
CA THR A 515 -17.60 -15.59 -34.58
C THR A 515 -18.44 -16.29 -35.65
N PHE A 516 -19.76 -16.08 -35.65
CA PHE A 516 -20.71 -16.76 -36.55
C PHE A 516 -21.38 -15.80 -37.52
N THR A 517 -21.91 -16.34 -38.63
CA THR A 517 -22.76 -15.54 -39.54
C THR A 517 -23.99 -15.02 -38.79
N GLU A 518 -24.54 -13.89 -39.22
CA GLU A 518 -25.69 -13.26 -38.52
C GLU A 518 -26.86 -14.22 -38.31
N LYS A 519 -27.18 -15.05 -39.31
CA LYS A 519 -28.24 -16.06 -39.22
C LYS A 519 -27.94 -17.14 -38.19
N GLN A 520 -26.68 -17.61 -38.14
CA GLN A 520 -26.24 -18.59 -37.14
C GLN A 520 -26.22 -17.99 -35.73
N ALA A 521 -25.67 -16.78 -35.59
CA ALA A 521 -25.60 -16.10 -34.30
C ALA A 521 -26.98 -15.89 -33.67
N ARG A 522 -27.99 -15.45 -34.45
CA ARG A 522 -29.38 -15.30 -33.95
C ARG A 522 -29.94 -16.65 -33.50
N ARG A 523 -29.81 -17.67 -34.35
CA ARG A 523 -30.27 -19.02 -34.03
C ARG A 523 -29.60 -19.58 -32.77
N TYR A 524 -28.28 -19.48 -32.67
CA TYR A 524 -27.53 -19.99 -31.51
C TYR A 524 -27.77 -19.18 -30.24
N ALA A 525 -28.05 -17.89 -30.35
CA ALA A 525 -28.47 -17.07 -29.23
C ALA A 525 -29.85 -17.47 -28.69
N GLU A 526 -30.76 -17.98 -29.54
CA GLU A 526 -32.08 -18.44 -29.12
C GLU A 526 -32.05 -19.90 -28.66
N GLU A 527 -31.49 -20.81 -29.49
CA GLU A 527 -31.59 -22.27 -29.37
C GLU A 527 -30.36 -22.95 -28.74
N GLY A 528 -29.23 -22.25 -28.62
CA GLY A 528 -27.93 -22.83 -28.31
C GLY A 528 -27.20 -23.38 -29.54
N ILE A 529 -25.91 -23.67 -29.40
CA ILE A 529 -25.10 -24.27 -30.48
C ILE A 529 -25.35 -25.78 -30.49
N PRO A 530 -25.71 -26.40 -31.63
CA PRO A 530 -25.94 -27.85 -31.70
C PRO A 530 -24.69 -28.66 -31.33
N ALA A 531 -24.89 -29.80 -30.63
CA ALA A 531 -23.82 -30.69 -30.16
C ALA A 531 -22.88 -31.16 -31.29
N ASP A 532 -23.41 -31.34 -32.51
CA ASP A 532 -22.63 -31.76 -33.68
C ASP A 532 -21.47 -30.82 -34.03
N PHE A 533 -21.57 -29.55 -33.65
CA PHE A 533 -20.51 -28.55 -33.91
C PHE A 533 -19.50 -28.44 -32.77
N ALA A 534 -19.67 -29.16 -31.66
CA ALA A 534 -18.86 -28.99 -30.45
C ALA A 534 -17.35 -29.10 -30.70
N ALA A 535 -16.92 -30.02 -31.57
CA ALA A 535 -15.52 -30.22 -31.93
C ALA A 535 -14.92 -29.07 -32.75
N ASP A 536 -15.75 -28.35 -33.51
CA ASP A 536 -15.33 -27.24 -34.37
C ASP A 536 -15.32 -25.89 -33.63
N ILE A 537 -16.05 -25.79 -32.51
CA ILE A 537 -16.09 -24.57 -31.71
C ILE A 537 -14.81 -24.43 -30.88
N LYS A 538 -14.11 -23.31 -31.08
CA LYS A 538 -12.94 -22.91 -30.28
C LYS A 538 -13.29 -21.67 -29.46
N GLY A 539 -12.83 -21.63 -28.21
CA GLY A 539 -13.03 -20.47 -27.32
C GLY A 539 -14.26 -20.59 -26.43
N ASP A 540 -14.83 -19.45 -26.08
CA ASP A 540 -15.87 -19.34 -25.03
C ASP A 540 -17.23 -19.83 -25.49
N GLU A 541 -17.45 -19.79 -26.80
CA GLU A 541 -18.63 -20.26 -27.48
C GLU A 541 -18.90 -21.74 -27.17
N GLN A 542 -17.90 -22.52 -26.74
CA GLN A 542 -18.10 -23.89 -26.25
C GLN A 542 -19.11 -23.96 -25.09
N MET A 543 -19.21 -22.91 -24.27
CA MET A 543 -20.20 -22.84 -23.18
C MET A 543 -21.66 -22.79 -23.68
N MET A 544 -21.85 -22.41 -24.95
CA MET A 544 -23.16 -22.33 -25.61
C MET A 544 -23.57 -23.63 -26.31
N VAL A 545 -22.72 -24.66 -26.31
CA VAL A 545 -23.06 -25.97 -26.87
C VAL A 545 -24.16 -26.62 -26.04
N ARG A 546 -25.25 -26.99 -26.71
CA ARG A 546 -26.43 -27.62 -26.13
C ARG A 546 -26.23 -29.13 -26.03
N GLY A 547 -26.59 -29.71 -24.89
CA GLY A 547 -26.75 -31.15 -24.73
C GLY A 547 -28.11 -31.64 -25.23
N ASP A 548 -28.19 -32.90 -25.65
CA ASP A 548 -29.40 -33.48 -26.27
C ASP A 548 -30.66 -33.39 -25.39
N SER A 549 -30.51 -33.26 -24.07
CA SER A 549 -31.57 -33.20 -23.06
C SER A 549 -31.69 -31.85 -22.33
N ASP A 550 -31.01 -30.79 -22.80
CA ASP A 550 -31.03 -29.49 -22.11
C ASP A 550 -32.45 -28.88 -22.10
N SER A 551 -32.89 -28.51 -20.89
CA SER A 551 -34.13 -27.76 -20.66
C SER A 551 -33.98 -26.27 -21.03
N PRO A 552 -35.07 -25.50 -21.18
CA PRO A 552 -35.00 -24.04 -21.36
C PRO A 552 -34.24 -23.32 -20.22
N GLY A 553 -34.33 -23.84 -18.98
CA GLY A 553 -33.59 -23.32 -17.83
C GLY A 553 -32.08 -23.56 -17.95
N GLU A 554 -31.68 -24.75 -18.39
CA GLU A 554 -30.26 -25.07 -18.63
C GLU A 554 -29.65 -24.19 -19.72
N LEU A 555 -30.40 -23.95 -20.81
CA LEU A 555 -29.95 -23.05 -21.86
C LEU A 555 -29.81 -21.60 -21.36
N THR A 556 -30.74 -21.14 -20.51
CA THR A 556 -30.64 -19.82 -19.86
C THR A 556 -29.39 -19.72 -18.99
N LYS A 557 -29.10 -20.76 -18.20
CA LYS A 557 -27.87 -20.83 -17.39
C LYS A 557 -26.62 -20.77 -18.27
N LYS A 558 -26.56 -21.56 -19.34
CA LYS A 558 -25.44 -21.54 -20.31
C LYS A 558 -25.21 -20.15 -20.92
N LYS A 559 -26.28 -19.45 -21.31
CA LYS A 559 -26.22 -18.06 -21.79
C LYS A 559 -25.64 -17.11 -20.75
N LEU A 560 -26.10 -17.19 -19.51
CA LEU A 560 -25.58 -16.36 -18.42
C LEU A 560 -24.10 -16.65 -18.14
N LEU A 561 -23.66 -17.90 -18.17
CA LEU A 561 -22.25 -18.24 -17.98
C LEU A 561 -21.37 -17.76 -19.14
N TYR A 562 -21.81 -17.97 -20.38
CA TYR A 562 -21.11 -17.47 -21.56
C TYR A 562 -20.98 -15.94 -21.52
N LEU A 563 -22.09 -15.24 -21.29
CA LEU A 563 -22.10 -13.79 -21.19
C LEU A 563 -21.26 -13.30 -20.02
N GLY A 564 -21.38 -13.92 -18.85
CA GLY A 564 -20.61 -13.57 -17.66
C GLY A 564 -19.11 -13.61 -17.95
N ARG A 565 -18.63 -14.67 -18.61
CA ARG A 565 -17.22 -14.76 -19.04
C ARG A 565 -16.84 -13.63 -20.02
N ARG A 566 -17.66 -13.39 -21.04
CA ARG A 566 -17.42 -12.34 -22.05
C ARG A 566 -17.35 -10.95 -21.43
N ILE A 567 -18.26 -10.64 -20.50
CA ILE A 567 -18.37 -9.34 -19.86
C ILE A 567 -17.22 -9.14 -18.87
N ILE A 568 -16.87 -10.15 -18.06
CA ILE A 568 -15.69 -10.09 -17.17
C ILE A 568 -14.43 -9.78 -17.98
N SER A 569 -14.23 -10.45 -19.12
CA SER A 569 -13.11 -10.19 -20.03
C SER A 569 -13.16 -8.76 -20.57
N ARG A 570 -14.33 -8.33 -21.06
CA ARG A 570 -14.53 -6.99 -21.65
C ARG A 570 -14.28 -5.85 -20.66
N GLN A 571 -14.77 -5.99 -19.43
CA GLN A 571 -14.64 -4.99 -18.37
C GLN A 571 -13.27 -5.07 -17.66
N GLY A 572 -12.49 -6.12 -17.93
CA GLY A 572 -11.14 -6.28 -17.37
C GLY A 572 -11.14 -6.60 -15.87
N CYS A 573 -12.21 -7.21 -15.33
CA CYS A 573 -12.30 -7.48 -13.90
C CYS A 573 -11.16 -8.38 -13.40
N SER A 574 -10.65 -9.28 -14.25
CA SER A 574 -9.51 -10.16 -13.95
C SER A 574 -8.17 -9.41 -13.80
N GLY A 575 -8.08 -8.16 -14.25
CA GLY A 575 -6.91 -7.30 -14.02
C GLY A 575 -6.76 -6.89 -12.55
N CYS A 576 -7.87 -6.77 -11.82
CA CYS A 576 -7.88 -6.45 -10.40
C CYS A 576 -8.20 -7.66 -9.51
N HIS A 577 -8.77 -8.74 -10.04
CA HIS A 577 -9.19 -9.91 -9.26
C HIS A 577 -8.57 -11.21 -9.76
N ASP A 578 -8.31 -12.14 -8.85
CA ASP A 578 -8.08 -13.55 -9.20
C ASP A 578 -9.44 -14.24 -9.40
N ILE A 579 -9.75 -14.58 -10.66
CA ILE A 579 -11.02 -15.18 -11.08
C ILE A 579 -10.70 -16.52 -11.77
N PRO A 580 -11.27 -17.66 -11.32
CA PRO A 580 -11.11 -18.94 -12.00
C PRO A 580 -11.47 -18.88 -13.48
N GLY A 581 -10.57 -19.36 -14.35
CA GLY A 581 -10.73 -19.37 -15.80
C GLY A 581 -10.27 -18.09 -16.51
N PHE A 582 -9.57 -17.20 -15.79
CA PHE A 582 -8.97 -15.95 -16.30
C PHE A 582 -7.48 -15.82 -15.96
N GLU A 583 -6.81 -16.93 -15.65
CA GLU A 583 -5.39 -16.94 -15.30
C GLU A 583 -4.50 -16.45 -16.46
N ASP A 584 -4.96 -16.59 -17.71
CA ASP A 584 -4.28 -16.13 -18.94
C ASP A 584 -4.75 -14.74 -19.43
N ALA A 585 -5.61 -14.06 -18.66
CA ALA A 585 -6.19 -12.80 -19.09
C ALA A 585 -5.13 -11.68 -19.17
N LYS A 586 -5.19 -10.91 -20.25
CA LYS A 586 -4.34 -9.73 -20.47
C LYS A 586 -5.05 -8.43 -20.03
N PRO A 587 -4.29 -7.37 -19.69
CA PRO A 587 -4.85 -6.04 -19.46
C PRO A 587 -5.67 -5.53 -20.67
N ILE A 588 -6.71 -4.75 -20.40
CA ILE A 588 -7.68 -4.31 -21.42
C ILE A 588 -7.50 -2.87 -21.91
N GLY A 589 -6.75 -2.07 -21.15
CA GLY A 589 -6.55 -0.63 -21.34
C GLY A 589 -5.36 -0.33 -22.24
N THR A 590 -5.28 0.91 -22.69
CA THR A 590 -4.10 1.39 -23.44
C THR A 590 -2.87 1.39 -22.52
N GLY A 591 -1.69 1.04 -23.06
CA GLY A 591 -0.44 1.29 -22.35
C GLY A 591 -0.26 2.79 -22.08
N LEU A 592 0.28 3.13 -20.90
CA LEU A 592 0.48 4.51 -20.45
C LEU A 592 1.96 4.93 -20.41
N ALA A 593 2.90 4.03 -20.67
CA ALA A 593 4.34 4.30 -20.54
C ALA A 593 4.89 5.46 -21.40
N ASP A 594 4.14 5.93 -22.41
CA ASP A 594 4.49 7.09 -23.24
C ASP A 594 3.37 8.16 -23.27
N TRP A 595 2.49 8.15 -22.28
CA TRP A 595 1.29 8.97 -22.34
C TRP A 595 1.61 10.47 -22.30
N GLY A 596 2.55 10.90 -21.46
CA GLY A 596 2.94 12.29 -21.27
C GLY A 596 3.42 13.00 -22.54
N ARG A 597 3.86 12.24 -23.55
CA ARG A 597 4.29 12.75 -24.86
C ARG A 597 3.40 12.32 -26.02
N LYS A 598 2.24 11.73 -25.73
CA LYS A 598 1.28 11.36 -26.77
C LYS A 598 0.86 12.60 -27.55
N ASP A 599 0.92 12.48 -28.87
CA ASP A 599 0.46 13.52 -29.80
C ASP A 599 -1.05 13.75 -29.59
N THR A 600 -1.46 15.01 -29.44
CA THR A 600 -2.86 15.38 -29.21
C THR A 600 -3.75 14.99 -30.39
N SER A 601 -3.20 14.88 -31.61
CA SER A 601 -3.92 14.39 -32.78
C SER A 601 -4.32 12.91 -32.68
N LYS A 602 -3.72 12.16 -31.76
CA LYS A 602 -4.04 10.75 -31.47
C LYS A 602 -5.04 10.61 -30.32
N LEU A 603 -5.59 11.72 -29.84
CA LEU A 603 -6.64 11.75 -28.82
C LEU A 603 -7.99 12.04 -29.49
N ALA A 604 -8.97 11.18 -29.22
CA ALA A 604 -10.32 11.36 -29.73
C ALA A 604 -11.14 12.21 -28.74
N PHE A 605 -11.18 13.53 -28.96
CA PHE A 605 -11.97 14.45 -28.13
C PHE A 605 -13.49 14.31 -28.34
N GLU A 606 -13.92 13.67 -29.42
CA GLU A 606 -15.34 13.42 -29.74
C GLU A 606 -16.19 14.71 -29.66
N MET A 607 -17.40 14.65 -29.07
CA MET A 607 -18.32 15.79 -28.92
C MET A 607 -18.23 16.41 -27.52
N ILE A 608 -17.02 16.43 -26.93
CA ILE A 608 -16.87 16.79 -25.52
C ILE A 608 -17.18 18.27 -25.24
N VAL A 609 -16.93 19.15 -26.22
CA VAL A 609 -17.23 20.57 -26.08
C VAL A 609 -18.75 20.78 -26.00
N GLU A 610 -19.52 20.11 -26.86
CA GLU A 610 -20.98 20.13 -26.82
C GLU A 610 -21.51 19.54 -25.51
N TYR A 611 -20.92 18.43 -25.06
CA TYR A 611 -21.26 17.83 -23.77
C TYR A 611 -21.13 18.84 -22.63
N LEU A 612 -20.01 19.56 -22.56
CA LEU A 612 -19.76 20.56 -21.52
C LEU A 612 -20.67 21.79 -21.65
N ARG A 613 -21.13 22.16 -22.85
CA ARG A 613 -22.09 23.26 -23.02
C ARG A 613 -23.45 22.90 -22.44
N GLU A 614 -23.88 21.66 -22.68
CA GLU A 614 -25.14 21.15 -22.13
C GLU A 614 -25.02 20.82 -20.62
N ARG A 615 -23.80 20.51 -20.16
CA ARG A 615 -23.51 20.08 -18.78
C ARG A 615 -22.23 20.75 -18.27
N PRO A 616 -22.27 22.04 -17.96
CA PRO A 616 -21.11 22.76 -17.45
C PRO A 616 -20.64 22.14 -16.12
N PRO A 617 -19.32 22.00 -15.92
CA PRO A 617 -18.80 21.53 -14.63
C PRO A 617 -19.11 22.55 -13.52
N GLY A 618 -19.27 22.07 -12.27
CA GLY A 618 -19.53 22.94 -11.10
C GLY A 618 -21.00 23.17 -10.76
N HIS A 619 -21.94 22.97 -11.68
CA HIS A 619 -23.36 22.85 -11.34
C HIS A 619 -23.64 21.44 -10.82
N SER A 620 -23.92 21.34 -9.52
CA SER A 620 -24.16 20.07 -8.83
C SER A 620 -25.37 19.32 -9.40
N HIS A 621 -25.13 18.36 -10.29
CA HIS A 621 -25.93 17.13 -10.33
C HIS A 621 -25.26 16.08 -9.44
N ALA A 622 -25.13 16.43 -8.15
CA ALA A 622 -24.89 15.44 -7.12
C ALA A 622 -26.23 14.74 -6.85
N GLY A 623 -26.34 13.48 -7.28
CA GLY A 623 -27.44 12.59 -6.91
C GLY A 623 -28.58 12.55 -7.93
N SER A 624 -28.64 11.45 -8.69
CA SER A 624 -29.92 10.84 -8.99
C SER A 624 -30.73 10.71 -7.69
N HIS A 625 -31.97 11.19 -7.70
CA HIS A 625 -32.93 11.06 -6.62
C HIS A 625 -32.89 9.67 -5.95
N ASP A 626 -32.59 9.63 -4.65
CA ASP A 626 -33.12 8.64 -3.71
C ASP A 626 -33.41 9.37 -2.39
N GLY A 627 -34.63 9.18 -1.89
CA GLY A 627 -35.25 10.03 -0.88
C GLY A 627 -34.87 9.75 0.58
N HIS A 628 -35.16 10.78 1.39
CA HIS A 628 -35.22 10.87 2.86
C HIS A 628 -33.97 11.37 3.60
N GLY A 629 -34.13 12.53 4.25
CA GLY A 629 -33.24 13.08 5.26
C GLY A 629 -33.60 14.52 5.62
N HIS A 630 -34.44 14.72 6.63
CA HIS A 630 -34.74 16.03 7.22
C HIS A 630 -33.51 16.60 7.96
N GLY A 631 -33.21 17.88 7.78
CA GLY A 631 -32.23 18.62 8.59
C GLY A 631 -32.21 20.11 8.25
N HIS A 632 -32.63 20.94 9.19
CA HIS A 632 -32.80 22.39 9.09
C HIS A 632 -31.50 23.18 8.93
N GLY A 633 -31.55 24.29 8.16
CA GLY A 633 -30.90 25.56 8.53
C GLY A 633 -29.90 26.18 7.55
N SER A 634 -30.36 27.02 6.61
CA SER A 634 -30.16 28.48 6.70
C SER A 634 -30.90 29.18 5.55
N VAL A 635 -31.56 30.29 5.90
CA VAL A 635 -32.37 31.11 5.02
C VAL A 635 -31.47 32.20 4.45
N GLY A 636 -31.35 32.24 3.11
CA GLY A 636 -30.78 33.34 2.35
C GLY A 636 -31.68 33.58 1.14
N ASP A 637 -32.51 34.61 1.26
CA ASP A 637 -33.57 35.04 0.35
C ASP A 637 -33.03 35.52 -1.01
N GLY A 638 -33.75 35.22 -2.12
CA GLY A 638 -33.39 35.76 -3.43
C GLY A 638 -33.75 34.99 -4.71
N LEU A 639 -34.68 34.03 -4.71
CA LEU A 639 -35.16 33.39 -5.96
C LEU A 639 -36.35 34.17 -6.55
N ARG A 640 -36.05 35.06 -7.50
CA ARG A 640 -37.06 35.66 -8.39
C ARG A 640 -37.58 34.57 -9.33
N ALA A 641 -38.86 34.22 -9.19
CA ALA A 641 -39.55 33.39 -10.15
C ALA A 641 -39.63 34.11 -11.52
N VAL A 642 -39.07 33.49 -12.56
CA VAL A 642 -39.23 33.93 -13.95
C VAL A 642 -40.51 33.27 -14.51
N PRO A 643 -41.44 34.03 -15.12
CA PRO A 643 -42.66 33.47 -15.69
C PRO A 643 -42.39 32.75 -17.03
N PRO A 644 -43.19 31.74 -17.40
CA PRO A 644 -43.00 30.99 -18.64
C PRO A 644 -43.56 31.79 -19.82
N GLY A 645 -42.67 32.32 -20.67
CA GLY A 645 -43.08 33.00 -21.90
C GLY A 645 -42.14 34.08 -22.43
N ALA A 646 -40.89 33.73 -22.75
CA ALA A 646 -39.99 34.41 -23.68
C ALA A 646 -38.86 33.39 -23.94
N GLY A 647 -38.58 32.90 -25.14
CA GLY A 647 -38.35 33.64 -26.36
C GLY A 647 -36.83 33.72 -26.56
N GLU A 648 -36.30 32.77 -27.34
CA GLU A 648 -34.89 32.61 -27.78
C GLU A 648 -33.92 31.92 -26.80
N ALA A 649 -33.43 30.75 -27.22
CA ALA A 649 -32.36 30.02 -26.57
C ALA A 649 -31.03 30.75 -26.80
N GLU A 650 -30.63 31.61 -25.86
CA GLU A 650 -29.24 32.04 -25.78
C GLU A 650 -28.40 30.83 -25.34
N HIS A 651 -27.66 30.24 -26.29
CA HIS A 651 -26.58 29.32 -25.99
C HIS A 651 -25.53 30.08 -25.17
N HIS A 652 -25.53 29.93 -23.84
CA HIS A 652 -24.44 30.44 -23.01
C HIS A 652 -23.12 29.87 -23.53
N ALA A 653 -22.20 30.76 -23.92
CA ALA A 653 -20.87 30.36 -24.32
C ALA A 653 -20.18 29.70 -23.11
N LEU A 654 -19.51 28.56 -23.33
CA LEU A 654 -18.59 28.02 -22.34
C LEU A 654 -17.43 29.01 -22.20
N ASP A 655 -17.45 29.82 -21.15
CA ASP A 655 -16.37 30.75 -20.83
C ASP A 655 -15.59 30.25 -19.62
N PRO A 656 -14.34 29.78 -19.81
CA PRO A 656 -13.46 29.38 -18.71
C PRO A 656 -13.20 30.48 -17.67
N LEU A 657 -13.32 31.77 -18.03
CA LEU A 657 -13.09 32.89 -17.11
C LEU A 657 -14.22 33.07 -16.10
N GLU A 658 -15.42 32.56 -16.39
CA GLU A 658 -16.57 32.60 -15.48
C GLU A 658 -16.57 31.42 -14.48
N MET A 659 -15.64 30.47 -14.63
CA MET A 659 -15.51 29.28 -13.78
C MET A 659 -14.51 29.50 -12.64
N ASP A 660 -14.50 28.60 -11.65
CA ASP A 660 -13.40 28.57 -10.69
C ASP A 660 -12.06 28.27 -11.39
N ALA A 661 -10.97 28.73 -10.79
CA ALA A 661 -9.65 28.71 -11.40
C ALA A 661 -9.19 27.31 -11.88
N ASP A 662 -9.54 26.26 -11.14
CA ASP A 662 -9.13 24.89 -11.46
C ASP A 662 -9.99 24.32 -12.58
N THR A 663 -11.32 24.42 -12.46
CA THR A 663 -12.24 23.98 -13.51
C THR A 663 -11.99 24.74 -14.83
N GLY A 664 -11.82 26.07 -14.75
CA GLY A 664 -11.56 26.92 -15.90
C GLY A 664 -10.31 26.49 -16.66
N PHE A 665 -9.22 26.18 -15.97
CA PHE A 665 -8.00 25.67 -16.60
C PHE A 665 -8.25 24.40 -17.43
N PHE A 666 -8.96 23.41 -16.88
CA PHE A 666 -9.19 22.15 -17.60
C PHE A 666 -10.19 22.30 -18.76
N VAL A 667 -11.20 23.15 -18.60
CA VAL A 667 -12.14 23.46 -19.69
C VAL A 667 -11.42 24.20 -20.82
N GLU A 668 -10.57 25.19 -20.52
CA GLU A 668 -9.74 25.86 -21.51
C GLU A 668 -8.81 24.86 -22.23
N ALA A 669 -8.14 23.98 -21.48
CA ALA A 669 -7.31 22.91 -22.05
C ALA A 669 -8.10 21.97 -22.99
N LEU A 670 -9.34 21.63 -22.64
CA LEU A 670 -10.23 20.83 -23.51
C LEU A 670 -10.62 21.58 -24.80
N LEU A 671 -10.99 22.86 -24.69
CA LEU A 671 -11.33 23.72 -25.84
C LEU A 671 -10.17 23.84 -26.83
N HIS A 672 -8.92 23.75 -26.32
CA HIS A 672 -7.70 23.76 -27.12
C HIS A 672 -7.15 22.36 -27.46
N HIS A 673 -7.90 21.29 -27.22
CA HIS A 673 -7.51 19.90 -27.50
C HIS A 673 -6.16 19.48 -26.86
N GLN A 674 -5.95 19.89 -25.62
CA GLN A 674 -4.73 19.58 -24.86
C GLN A 674 -4.86 18.29 -24.03
N ARG A 675 -3.71 17.71 -23.66
CA ARG A 675 -3.60 16.44 -22.94
C ARG A 675 -4.25 16.49 -21.57
N GLU A 676 -3.99 17.57 -20.85
CA GLU A 676 -4.39 17.84 -19.47
C GLU A 676 -5.92 17.80 -19.36
N GLY A 677 -6.60 18.57 -20.23
CA GLY A 677 -8.06 18.56 -20.32
C GLY A 677 -8.64 17.19 -20.66
N PHE A 678 -8.00 16.45 -21.58
CA PHE A 678 -8.44 15.11 -21.96
C PHE A 678 -8.41 14.14 -20.77
N ILE A 679 -7.30 14.08 -20.01
CA ILE A 679 -7.18 13.17 -18.85
C ILE A 679 -8.17 13.58 -17.76
N TRP A 680 -8.25 14.87 -17.44
CA TRP A 680 -9.14 15.36 -16.40
C TRP A 680 -10.57 14.88 -16.63
N GLN A 681 -11.07 15.06 -17.87
CA GLN A 681 -12.41 14.60 -18.22
C GLN A 681 -12.53 13.07 -18.24
N LYS A 682 -11.49 12.34 -18.64
CA LYS A 682 -11.47 10.86 -18.59
C LYS A 682 -11.51 10.32 -17.16
N LEU A 683 -10.86 10.97 -16.21
CA LEU A 683 -10.86 10.56 -14.80
C LEU A 683 -12.18 10.96 -14.10
N ARG A 684 -12.72 12.16 -14.40
CA ARG A 684 -13.97 12.66 -13.80
C ARG A 684 -15.20 11.91 -14.31
N GLU A 685 -15.34 11.83 -15.63
CA GLU A 685 -16.53 11.31 -16.33
C GLU A 685 -16.12 10.55 -17.60
N PRO A 686 -15.55 9.33 -17.48
CA PRO A 686 -14.95 8.61 -18.60
C PRO A 686 -15.90 8.36 -19.78
N ARG A 687 -17.19 8.17 -19.48
CA ARG A 687 -18.26 7.89 -20.46
C ARG A 687 -18.78 9.12 -21.19
N SER A 688 -18.42 10.34 -20.77
CA SER A 688 -18.83 11.58 -21.46
C SER A 688 -18.43 11.61 -22.96
N TYR A 689 -17.38 10.89 -23.33
CA TYR A 689 -16.94 10.77 -24.73
C TYR A 689 -17.82 9.85 -25.60
N ASP A 690 -18.78 9.12 -25.02
CA ASP A 690 -19.82 8.39 -25.77
C ASP A 690 -21.02 9.31 -26.13
N PHE A 691 -21.03 10.57 -25.68
CA PHE A 691 -22.08 11.56 -25.93
C PHE A 691 -22.37 11.75 -27.43
N LYS A 692 -23.66 11.61 -27.82
CA LYS A 692 -24.15 11.70 -29.21
C LYS A 692 -23.40 10.81 -30.23
N LYS A 693 -22.78 9.72 -29.77
CA LYS A 693 -22.02 8.78 -30.63
C LYS A 693 -22.55 7.36 -30.60
N THR A 694 -23.54 7.05 -29.76
CA THR A 694 -24.04 5.68 -29.57
C THR A 694 -25.01 5.20 -30.64
N GLU A 695 -25.58 6.09 -31.46
CA GLU A 695 -26.55 5.72 -32.50
C GLU A 695 -25.97 4.76 -33.55
N ASN A 696 -24.74 5.06 -34.01
CA ASN A 696 -24.03 4.33 -35.07
C ASN A 696 -23.05 3.27 -34.53
N LYS A 697 -23.08 3.00 -33.22
CA LYS A 697 -22.21 2.03 -32.55
C LYS A 697 -23.03 0.83 -32.07
N ASP A 698 -22.44 -0.36 -32.09
CA ASP A 698 -23.03 -1.48 -31.39
C ASP A 698 -22.90 -1.26 -29.87
N TYR A 699 -23.75 -1.90 -29.07
CA TYR A 699 -23.74 -1.76 -27.61
C TYR A 699 -22.35 -2.02 -27.00
N THR A 700 -21.62 -2.98 -27.58
CA THR A 700 -20.28 -3.39 -27.18
C THR A 700 -19.16 -2.53 -27.80
N ASP A 701 -19.44 -1.42 -28.49
CA ASP A 701 -18.39 -0.50 -28.96
C ASP A 701 -18.20 0.71 -28.05
N ARG A 702 -19.00 0.83 -26.99
CA ARG A 702 -18.90 1.89 -25.99
C ARG A 702 -17.59 1.79 -25.22
N LEU A 703 -17.18 2.91 -24.63
CA LEU A 703 -15.97 2.97 -23.81
C LEU A 703 -16.00 1.94 -22.68
N ARG A 704 -14.84 1.62 -22.09
CA ARG A 704 -14.72 0.56 -21.07
C ARG A 704 -14.21 1.06 -19.73
N MET A 705 -13.65 2.27 -19.69
CA MET A 705 -13.09 2.84 -18.48
C MET A 705 -14.22 3.07 -17.45
N PRO A 706 -14.11 2.46 -16.26
CA PRO A 706 -15.11 2.63 -15.21
C PRO A 706 -14.91 3.98 -14.50
N LYS A 707 -15.92 4.41 -13.73
CA LYS A 707 -15.84 5.62 -12.92
C LYS A 707 -15.23 5.30 -11.56
N PHE A 708 -14.03 5.79 -11.31
CA PHE A 708 -13.38 5.76 -10.00
C PHE A 708 -13.95 6.86 -9.10
N ASN A 709 -13.94 6.63 -7.78
CA ASN A 709 -14.41 7.60 -6.80
C ASN A 709 -13.29 8.55 -6.38
N PHE A 710 -12.62 9.19 -7.35
CA PHE A 710 -11.57 10.16 -7.09
C PHE A 710 -12.16 11.52 -6.71
N ASP A 711 -11.55 12.17 -5.73
CA ASP A 711 -11.72 13.62 -5.55
C ASP A 711 -10.82 14.41 -6.53
N GLN A 712 -10.99 15.74 -6.58
CA GLN A 712 -10.24 16.60 -7.50
C GLN A 712 -8.72 16.58 -7.25
N LYS A 713 -8.27 16.46 -5.99
CA LYS A 713 -6.84 16.40 -5.66
C LYS A 713 -6.23 15.10 -6.17
N GLN A 714 -6.92 13.98 -5.97
CA GLN A 714 -6.53 12.69 -6.49
C GLN A 714 -6.51 12.67 -8.02
N ILE A 715 -7.48 13.31 -8.69
CA ILE A 715 -7.48 13.46 -10.15
C ILE A 715 -6.20 14.17 -10.61
N GLU A 716 -5.88 15.33 -10.03
CA GLU A 716 -4.68 16.08 -10.39
C GLU A 716 -3.37 15.34 -10.06
N ALA A 717 -3.32 14.61 -8.94
CA ALA A 717 -2.17 13.79 -8.57
C ALA A 717 -1.96 12.65 -9.59
N VAL A 718 -3.01 11.90 -9.93
CA VAL A 718 -2.97 10.86 -10.97
C VAL A 718 -2.56 11.46 -12.32
N MET A 719 -3.08 12.62 -12.69
CA MET A 719 -2.66 13.35 -13.89
C MET A 719 -1.18 13.70 -13.85
N THR A 720 -0.70 14.21 -12.73
CA THR A 720 0.71 14.57 -12.53
C THR A 720 1.61 13.36 -12.79
N PHE A 721 1.24 12.18 -12.31
CA PHE A 721 1.98 10.96 -12.60
C PHE A 721 1.90 10.56 -14.07
N VAL A 722 0.70 10.51 -14.65
CA VAL A 722 0.47 10.05 -16.04
C VAL A 722 1.16 10.98 -17.06
N LEU A 723 1.15 12.29 -16.82
CA LEU A 723 1.86 13.28 -17.62
C LEU A 723 3.39 13.11 -17.55
N GLY A 724 3.91 12.50 -16.49
CA GLY A 724 5.34 12.19 -16.34
C GLY A 724 5.79 10.90 -17.06
N LEU A 725 4.85 10.07 -17.52
CA LEU A 725 5.16 8.80 -18.20
C LEU A 725 5.59 9.07 -19.65
N VAL A 726 6.89 9.01 -19.91
CA VAL A 726 7.50 9.28 -21.23
C VAL A 726 8.42 8.14 -21.64
N ALA A 727 8.33 7.68 -22.90
CA ALA A 727 9.10 6.54 -23.38
C ALA A 727 10.55 6.86 -23.78
N GLU A 728 10.95 8.12 -23.73
CA GLU A 728 12.31 8.56 -24.03
C GLU A 728 13.07 8.91 -22.74
N PRO A 729 13.72 7.91 -22.10
CA PRO A 729 14.49 8.17 -20.89
C PRO A 729 15.73 9.01 -21.23
N PRO A 730 16.19 9.86 -20.29
CA PRO A 730 17.45 10.56 -20.45
C PRO A 730 18.61 9.56 -20.44
N ALA A 731 19.83 10.03 -20.76
CA ALA A 731 21.00 9.18 -20.67
C ALA A 731 21.15 8.59 -19.25
N ALA A 732 21.58 7.33 -19.14
CA ALA A 732 21.59 6.57 -17.88
C ALA A 732 22.40 7.20 -16.73
N LYS A 733 23.26 8.19 -17.03
CA LYS A 733 23.99 8.99 -16.02
C LYS A 733 23.12 10.05 -15.32
N TYR A 734 21.98 10.42 -15.91
CA TYR A 734 21.01 11.38 -15.37
C TYR A 734 19.84 10.70 -14.67
N VAL A 735 19.60 9.41 -14.95
CA VAL A 735 18.62 8.62 -14.21
C VAL A 735 19.16 8.43 -12.80
N TYR A 736 18.34 8.77 -11.81
CA TYR A 736 18.70 8.66 -10.41
C TYR A 736 19.01 7.20 -10.05
N LYS A 737 20.07 6.99 -9.27
CA LYS A 737 20.45 5.68 -8.74
C LYS A 737 20.71 5.84 -7.26
N ALA A 738 19.83 5.27 -6.45
CA ALA A 738 20.01 5.24 -5.01
C ALA A 738 21.32 4.52 -4.65
N ASN A 739 22.08 5.09 -3.70
CA ASN A 739 23.14 4.34 -3.05
C ASN A 739 22.52 3.16 -2.26
N PRO A 740 23.31 2.15 -1.87
CA PRO A 740 22.77 0.98 -1.16
C PRO A 740 21.94 1.32 0.08
N ARG A 741 22.26 2.42 0.78
CA ARG A 741 21.59 2.80 2.04
C ARG A 741 20.22 3.38 1.76
N ARG A 742 20.15 4.32 0.83
CA ARG A 742 18.88 4.90 0.40
C ARG A 742 18.00 3.85 -0.26
N LYS A 743 18.58 2.92 -1.03
CA LYS A 743 17.84 1.79 -1.60
C LYS A 743 17.19 0.92 -0.52
N ALA A 744 17.93 0.54 0.52
CA ALA A 744 17.39 -0.23 1.65
C ALA A 744 16.27 0.52 2.39
N ILE A 745 16.42 1.83 2.59
CA ILE A 745 15.39 2.68 3.20
C ILE A 745 14.11 2.67 2.35
N VAL A 746 14.26 2.92 1.06
CA VAL A 746 13.16 2.94 0.08
C VAL A 746 12.40 1.62 0.03
N GLU A 747 13.12 0.49 -0.10
CA GLU A 747 12.50 -0.83 -0.16
C GLU A 747 11.77 -1.18 1.16
N GLY A 748 12.30 -0.75 2.30
CA GLY A 748 11.64 -0.89 3.59
C GLY A 748 10.38 -0.05 3.74
N GLU A 749 10.40 1.23 3.34
CA GLU A 749 9.24 2.13 3.40
C GLU A 749 8.05 1.55 2.62
N GLN A 750 8.31 0.97 1.44
CA GLN A 750 7.29 0.25 0.67
C GLN A 750 6.69 -0.94 1.42
N LEU A 751 7.49 -1.68 2.18
CA LEU A 751 7.03 -2.84 2.96
C LEU A 751 6.31 -2.43 4.26
N LEU A 752 6.77 -1.35 4.91
CA LEU A 752 6.07 -0.75 6.05
C LEU A 752 4.65 -0.32 5.65
N ALA A 753 4.48 0.27 4.46
CA ALA A 753 3.18 0.61 3.91
C ALA A 753 2.35 -0.63 3.56
N LYS A 754 2.96 -1.63 2.90
CA LYS A 754 2.27 -2.88 2.49
C LYS A 754 1.63 -3.61 3.68
N TYR A 755 2.37 -3.76 4.78
CA TYR A 755 1.91 -4.46 5.98
C TYR A 755 1.32 -3.54 7.05
N ASN A 756 1.22 -2.24 6.76
CA ASN A 756 0.73 -1.21 7.67
C ASN A 756 1.41 -1.25 9.05
N CYS A 757 2.74 -1.46 9.05
CA CYS A 757 3.52 -1.52 10.29
C CYS A 757 3.40 -0.21 11.09
N VAL A 758 3.35 0.92 10.37
CA VAL A 758 3.18 2.26 10.94
C VAL A 758 1.80 2.49 11.53
N GLY A 759 0.76 1.75 11.15
CA GLY A 759 -0.54 1.82 11.81
C GLY A 759 -0.47 1.45 13.30
N CYS A 760 0.42 0.51 13.65
CA CYS A 760 0.67 0.09 15.03
C CYS A 760 1.87 0.79 15.68
N HIS A 761 2.98 0.91 14.96
CA HIS A 761 4.27 1.29 15.53
C HIS A 761 4.67 2.71 15.12
N THR A 762 5.08 3.53 16.09
CA THR A 762 5.78 4.78 15.80
C THR A 762 7.20 4.46 15.32
N VAL A 763 7.55 4.82 14.10
CA VAL A 763 8.90 4.60 13.53
C VAL A 763 9.73 5.88 13.49
N LYS A 764 9.10 7.06 13.51
CA LYS A 764 9.75 8.37 13.70
C LYS A 764 8.90 9.19 14.67
N MET A 765 9.53 9.82 15.66
CA MET A 765 8.84 10.71 16.60
C MET A 765 8.55 12.06 15.96
N GLU A 766 7.54 12.75 16.49
CA GLU A 766 7.27 14.13 16.12
C GLU A 766 8.47 15.03 16.44
N THR A 767 8.73 16.00 15.55
CA THR A 767 9.76 17.02 15.72
C THR A 767 9.10 18.38 15.88
N TRP A 768 9.48 19.09 16.94
CA TRP A 768 8.93 20.40 17.29
C TRP A 768 10.03 21.44 17.13
N GLU A 769 9.79 22.40 16.23
CA GLU A 769 10.67 23.54 16.01
C GLU A 769 10.10 24.76 16.75
N PHE A 770 10.94 25.45 17.52
CA PHE A 770 10.54 26.63 18.29
C PHE A 770 11.67 27.66 18.37
N ASP A 771 11.25 28.91 18.54
CA ASP A 771 12.15 30.02 18.81
C ASP A 771 12.19 30.25 20.33
N TYR A 772 13.33 30.62 20.90
CA TYR A 772 13.44 30.87 22.34
C TYR A 772 14.34 32.08 22.62
N ASP A 773 14.15 32.73 23.75
CA ASP A 773 15.07 33.76 24.24
C ASP A 773 16.28 33.06 24.90
N PRO A 774 17.52 33.24 24.40
CA PRO A 774 18.71 32.66 25.03
C PRO A 774 18.95 33.16 26.47
N GLU A 775 18.34 34.29 26.87
CA GLU A 775 18.42 34.81 28.24
C GLU A 775 17.38 34.16 29.19
N ASP A 776 16.45 33.34 28.69
CA ASP A 776 15.48 32.62 29.52
C ASP A 776 16.15 31.54 30.37
N GLU A 777 15.97 31.63 31.69
CA GLU A 777 16.52 30.70 32.67
C GLU A 777 16.05 29.26 32.45
N ASN A 778 14.91 29.04 31.79
CA ASN A 778 14.38 27.71 31.44
C ASN A 778 15.35 26.90 30.56
N TYR A 779 16.21 27.57 29.78
CA TYR A 779 17.16 26.92 28.86
C TYR A 779 18.63 27.02 29.32
N ALA A 780 18.91 27.83 30.34
CA ALA A 780 20.27 28.23 30.71
C ALA A 780 21.09 27.17 31.46
N ASN A 781 20.46 26.16 32.08
CA ASN A 781 21.17 25.17 32.90
C ASN A 781 20.46 23.80 32.96
N PRO A 782 20.62 22.90 31.98
CA PRO A 782 20.26 21.50 32.19
C PRO A 782 21.15 20.89 33.29
N PRO A 783 20.68 19.87 34.03
CA PRO A 783 21.48 19.19 35.04
C PRO A 783 22.80 18.67 34.46
N PRO A 784 23.88 18.64 35.26
CA PRO A 784 25.14 18.07 34.83
C PRO A 784 24.95 16.61 34.41
N PHE A 785 25.68 16.19 33.38
CA PHE A 785 25.75 14.77 33.01
C PHE A 785 26.41 14.00 34.16
N ASP A 786 25.60 13.27 34.92
CA ASP A 786 26.01 12.43 36.04
C ASP A 786 25.67 10.97 35.74
N ASP A 787 26.38 10.39 34.78
CA ASP A 787 26.13 9.05 34.27
C ASP A 787 27.42 8.40 33.74
N TYR A 788 27.34 7.14 33.29
CA TYR A 788 28.47 6.47 32.66
C TYR A 788 28.97 7.22 31.43
N ALA A 789 30.30 7.39 31.31
CA ALA A 789 30.90 8.16 30.20
C ALA A 789 30.52 7.67 28.80
N PHE A 790 30.25 6.37 28.63
CA PHE A 790 29.83 5.80 27.34
C PHE A 790 28.37 6.11 26.97
N LEU A 791 27.56 6.65 27.89
CA LEU A 791 26.20 7.14 27.61
C LEU A 791 26.19 8.61 27.17
N MET A 792 27.34 9.29 27.20
CA MET A 792 27.43 10.70 26.84
C MET A 792 27.18 10.87 25.34
N PRO A 793 26.19 11.68 24.92
CA PRO A 793 25.95 11.94 23.51
C PRO A 793 27.10 12.74 22.89
N HIS A 794 27.40 12.44 21.64
CA HIS A 794 28.42 13.16 20.87
C HIS A 794 27.80 14.28 20.03
N PHE A 795 28.17 15.52 20.34
CA PHE A 795 27.85 16.69 19.53
C PHE A 795 29.09 17.24 18.85
N THR A 796 28.99 17.55 17.56
CA THR A 796 30.08 18.20 16.82
C THR A 796 30.25 19.65 17.26
N PRO A 797 31.47 20.24 17.16
CA PRO A 797 31.68 21.67 17.42
C PRO A 797 30.72 22.56 16.61
N ARG A 798 30.41 22.15 15.37
CA ARG A 798 29.47 22.85 14.50
C ARG A 798 28.04 22.84 15.04
N GLN A 799 27.58 21.75 15.66
CA GLN A 799 26.24 21.69 16.28
C GLN A 799 26.18 22.58 17.52
N LEU A 800 27.22 22.57 18.35
CA LEU A 800 27.32 23.45 19.53
C LEU A 800 27.39 24.93 19.15
N GLU A 801 28.11 25.27 18.08
CA GLU A 801 28.16 26.64 17.56
C GLU A 801 26.86 27.06 16.89
N ALA A 802 26.18 26.13 16.20
CA ALA A 802 24.92 26.41 15.52
C ALA A 802 23.79 26.69 16.52
N SER A 803 23.71 25.96 17.64
CA SER A 803 22.67 26.16 18.65
C SER A 803 22.77 27.50 19.39
N LYS A 804 23.94 28.14 19.39
CA LYS A 804 24.18 29.48 19.96
C LYS A 804 23.88 30.63 19.02
N LYS A 805 23.49 30.36 17.77
CA LYS A 805 23.19 31.42 16.80
C LYS A 805 21.79 31.95 17.02
N THR A 806 21.67 33.27 17.03
CA THR A 806 20.39 33.97 17.08
C THR A 806 20.00 34.54 15.72
N ASP A 807 18.70 34.73 15.52
CA ASP A 807 18.17 35.45 14.37
C ASP A 807 18.34 36.98 14.52
N ARG A 808 17.74 37.75 13.61
CA ARG A 808 17.80 39.22 13.64
C ARG A 808 17.03 39.86 14.80
N ARG A 809 16.11 39.12 15.43
CA ARG A 809 15.34 39.53 16.60
C ARG A 809 16.10 39.24 17.90
N GLY A 810 17.18 38.46 17.84
CA GLY A 810 17.91 37.98 19.02
C GLY A 810 17.41 36.63 19.54
N MET A 811 16.45 35.99 18.85
CA MET A 811 15.90 34.70 19.28
C MET A 811 16.80 33.55 18.83
N GLY A 812 17.02 32.58 19.70
CA GLY A 812 17.59 31.27 19.37
C GLY A 812 16.56 30.38 18.67
N HIS A 813 17.02 29.35 17.97
CA HIS A 813 16.16 28.37 17.31
C HIS A 813 16.56 26.94 17.71
N ALA A 814 15.58 26.12 18.10
CA ALA A 814 15.79 24.75 18.50
C ALA A 814 14.76 23.81 17.86
N ALA A 815 15.16 22.55 17.68
CA ALA A 815 14.31 21.47 17.21
C ALA A 815 14.43 20.28 18.17
N ILE A 816 13.32 19.84 18.76
CA ILE A 816 13.29 18.69 19.66
C ILE A 816 12.51 17.55 19.05
N SER A 817 12.99 16.32 19.27
CA SER A 817 12.30 15.10 18.86
C SER A 817 11.75 14.41 20.10
N GLY A 818 10.43 14.34 20.23
CA GLY A 818 9.80 13.73 21.39
C GLY A 818 8.33 14.02 21.59
N MET A 819 7.74 13.39 22.61
CA MET A 819 6.30 13.45 22.86
C MET A 819 5.96 14.52 23.90
N PRO A 820 4.90 15.33 23.69
CA PRO A 820 4.38 16.19 24.74
C PRO A 820 3.83 15.33 25.87
N VAL A 821 4.11 15.74 27.11
CA VAL A 821 3.54 15.11 28.30
C VAL A 821 2.05 15.45 28.33
N PRO A 822 1.15 14.46 28.58
CA PRO A 822 -0.27 14.75 28.70
C PRO A 822 -0.54 15.80 29.77
N MET A 823 -1.21 16.89 29.39
CA MET A 823 -1.46 18.00 30.29
C MET A 823 -2.55 17.64 31.32
N PRO A 824 -2.41 18.09 32.58
CA PRO A 824 -3.50 18.09 33.56
C PRO A 824 -4.74 18.83 33.03
N GLU A 825 -5.94 18.47 33.50
CA GLU A 825 -7.19 19.16 33.12
C GLU A 825 -7.21 20.65 33.52
N ASP A 826 -6.35 21.05 34.46
CA ASP A 826 -6.20 22.40 35.02
C ASP A 826 -5.02 23.20 34.44
N HIS A 827 -4.42 22.76 33.33
CA HIS A 827 -3.33 23.49 32.68
C HIS A 827 -3.75 24.88 32.18
N GLU A 828 -3.03 25.92 32.60
CA GLU A 828 -3.28 27.30 32.19
C GLU A 828 -2.52 27.64 30.87
N PRO A 829 -3.10 28.45 29.96
CA PRO A 829 -2.48 28.75 28.64
C PRO A 829 -1.10 29.43 28.67
N ASP A 830 -0.68 29.96 29.81
CA ASP A 830 0.60 30.62 30.05
C ASP A 830 1.66 29.71 30.70
N GLU A 831 1.33 28.45 30.98
CA GLU A 831 2.29 27.44 31.40
C GLU A 831 2.97 26.77 30.18
N PRO A 832 4.24 26.36 30.28
CA PRO A 832 4.93 25.68 29.20
C PRO A 832 4.40 24.25 28.98
N LEU A 833 4.44 23.81 27.73
CA LEU A 833 4.31 22.40 27.38
C LEU A 833 5.62 21.68 27.71
N TYR A 834 5.54 20.54 28.38
CA TYR A 834 6.71 19.74 28.74
C TYR A 834 6.91 18.61 27.74
N PHE A 835 8.15 18.45 27.25
CA PHE A 835 8.49 17.44 26.26
C PHE A 835 9.46 16.39 26.81
N THR A 836 9.05 15.12 26.69
CA THR A 836 9.95 13.99 26.91
C THR A 836 10.78 13.74 25.65
N LEU A 837 12.09 13.90 25.74
CA LEU A 837 13.01 13.73 24.62
C LEU A 837 13.21 12.26 24.21
N TRP A 838 13.29 12.03 22.90
CA TRP A 838 13.67 10.76 22.27
C TRP A 838 15.04 10.83 21.59
N GLU A 839 15.49 12.05 21.30
CA GLU A 839 16.84 12.32 20.84
C GLU A 839 17.47 13.42 21.70
N PRO A 840 18.79 13.32 21.98
CA PRO A 840 19.47 14.38 22.70
C PRO A 840 19.54 15.63 21.81
N VAL A 841 19.31 16.80 22.40
CA VAL A 841 19.29 18.10 21.70
C VAL A 841 20.30 19.04 22.37
N VAL A 842 20.78 20.03 21.63
CA VAL A 842 21.56 21.13 22.21
C VAL A 842 20.77 22.42 22.06
N ILE A 843 20.49 23.08 23.18
CA ILE A 843 19.80 24.38 23.24
C ILE A 843 20.78 25.36 23.86
N ASP A 844 21.07 26.47 23.18
CA ASP A 844 22.10 27.46 23.53
C ASP A 844 23.47 26.88 23.95
N GLY A 845 23.91 25.83 23.25
CA GLY A 845 25.16 25.14 23.59
C GLY A 845 25.09 24.19 24.80
N HIS A 846 23.93 24.06 25.44
CA HIS A 846 23.69 23.15 26.56
C HIS A 846 23.02 21.85 26.10
N PRO A 847 23.59 20.66 26.42
CA PRO A 847 23.03 19.39 25.99
C PRO A 847 21.87 18.94 26.90
N TRP A 848 20.73 18.68 26.30
CA TRP A 848 19.57 18.03 26.92
C TRP A 848 19.50 16.58 26.48
N LEU A 849 19.18 15.69 27.41
CA LEU A 849 19.38 14.26 27.27
C LEU A 849 18.06 13.50 27.32
N VAL A 850 17.99 12.42 26.56
CA VAL A 850 16.91 11.41 26.69
C VAL A 850 16.89 10.89 28.13
N GLY A 851 15.71 10.78 28.73
CA GLY A 851 15.55 10.39 30.14
C GLY A 851 16.10 11.38 31.17
N GLY A 852 16.48 12.60 30.75
CA GLY A 852 16.74 13.74 31.63
C GLY A 852 15.44 14.51 31.95
N PRO A 853 15.55 15.73 32.51
CA PRO A 853 14.38 16.59 32.69
C PRO A 853 13.68 16.87 31.37
N GLU A 854 12.37 17.06 31.46
CA GLU A 854 11.54 17.47 30.33
C GLU A 854 11.93 18.88 29.87
N VAL A 855 11.85 19.12 28.56
CA VAL A 855 12.13 20.45 27.99
C VAL A 855 10.84 21.27 28.06
N PRO A 856 10.81 22.40 28.78
CA PRO A 856 9.68 23.31 28.76
C PRO A 856 9.69 24.11 27.45
N VAL A 857 8.55 24.23 26.78
CA VAL A 857 8.37 25.04 25.57
C VAL A 857 7.05 25.78 25.66
N MET A 858 7.08 27.12 25.54
CA MET A 858 5.85 27.92 25.55
C MET A 858 5.06 27.72 24.25
N GLU A 859 3.74 27.60 24.35
CA GLU A 859 2.91 27.33 23.16
C GLU A 859 3.00 28.46 22.11
N GLN A 860 3.18 29.71 22.56
CA GLN A 860 3.33 30.89 21.70
C GLN A 860 4.64 30.91 20.89
N ASP A 861 5.66 30.18 21.36
CA ASP A 861 7.00 30.12 20.77
C ASP A 861 7.14 28.98 19.76
N LEU A 862 6.16 28.05 19.75
CA LEU A 862 6.07 26.98 18.77
C LEU A 862 5.76 27.55 17.39
N ASP A 863 6.61 27.23 16.42
CA ASP A 863 6.26 27.42 15.02
C ASP A 863 5.33 26.28 14.61
N LYS A 864 4.02 26.48 14.80
CA LYS A 864 2.98 25.48 14.46
C LYS A 864 3.01 25.04 13.00
N ASN A 865 3.64 25.82 12.11
CA ASN A 865 3.81 25.47 10.69
C ASN A 865 5.03 24.56 10.44
N LYS A 866 5.90 24.37 11.43
CA LYS A 866 7.12 23.54 11.33
C LYS A 866 7.13 22.33 12.26
N ILE A 867 5.98 22.02 12.88
CA ILE A 867 5.79 20.75 13.58
C ILE A 867 5.79 19.63 12.52
N ARG A 868 6.79 18.76 12.59
CA ARG A 868 6.83 17.55 11.75
C ARG A 868 6.10 16.46 12.51
N PRO A 869 4.98 15.93 11.97
CA PRO A 869 4.21 14.92 12.67
C PRO A 869 5.05 13.65 12.84
N TYR A 870 4.70 12.87 13.87
CA TYR A 870 5.21 11.52 14.01
C TYR A 870 4.87 10.69 12.77
N PHE A 871 5.67 9.67 12.52
CA PHE A 871 5.36 8.66 11.52
C PHE A 871 4.96 7.36 12.22
N GLY A 872 3.67 7.08 12.19
CA GLY A 872 3.05 5.86 12.75
C GLY A 872 2.72 5.90 14.24
N GLY A 873 2.14 4.79 14.73
CA GLY A 873 1.74 4.61 16.12
C GLY A 873 0.34 5.12 16.47
N ASP A 874 -0.50 5.39 15.47
CA ASP A 874 -1.88 5.86 15.69
C ASP A 874 -2.69 4.86 16.53
N PHE A 875 -2.56 3.56 16.25
CA PHE A 875 -3.26 2.55 17.03
C PHE A 875 -2.72 2.45 18.46
N ALA A 876 -1.43 2.67 18.69
CA ALA A 876 -0.88 2.69 20.05
C ALA A 876 -1.51 3.84 20.87
N ARG A 877 -1.66 5.03 20.27
CA ARG A 877 -2.33 6.19 20.87
C ARG A 877 -3.84 5.95 21.08
N LEU A 878 -4.51 5.31 20.12
CA LEU A 878 -5.92 4.93 20.21
C LEU A 878 -6.18 3.87 21.31
N LEU A 879 -5.27 2.90 21.45
CA LEU A 879 -5.39 1.81 22.43
C LEU A 879 -5.05 2.28 23.85
N TYR A 880 -4.20 3.29 24.00
CA TYR A 880 -3.68 3.73 25.29
C TYR A 880 -4.78 4.05 26.34
N PRO A 881 -5.85 4.81 26.04
CA PRO A 881 -6.94 5.04 26.99
C PRO A 881 -7.66 3.75 27.43
N ALA A 882 -7.91 2.82 26.49
CA ALA A 882 -8.53 1.54 26.81
C ALA A 882 -7.60 0.66 27.65
N ALA A 883 -6.29 0.68 27.35
CA ALA A 883 -5.27 0.00 28.14
C ALA A 883 -5.18 0.54 29.59
N MET A 884 -5.31 1.87 29.75
CA MET A 884 -5.39 2.51 31.06
C MET A 884 -6.62 2.05 31.85
N GLU A 885 -7.78 1.97 31.20
CA GLU A 885 -9.01 1.51 31.83
C GLU A 885 -8.89 0.05 32.29
N ILE A 886 -8.40 -0.83 31.41
CA ILE A 886 -8.15 -2.25 31.73
C ILE A 886 -7.17 -2.35 32.92
N GLY A 887 -6.08 -1.58 32.89
CA GLY A 887 -5.11 -1.53 33.99
C GLY A 887 -5.72 -1.12 35.33
N ARG A 888 -6.62 -0.12 35.32
CA ARG A 888 -7.28 0.38 36.52
C ARG A 888 -8.26 -0.63 37.14
N ARG A 889 -8.83 -1.54 36.32
CA ARG A 889 -9.69 -2.64 36.83
C ARG A 889 -8.91 -3.61 37.71
N ASP A 890 -7.65 -3.88 37.36
CA ASP A 890 -6.77 -4.80 38.11
C ASP A 890 -5.96 -4.09 39.20
N ASN A 891 -5.54 -2.84 38.96
CA ASN A 891 -4.78 -2.01 39.90
C ASN A 891 -5.17 -0.53 39.79
N PRO A 892 -5.94 0.02 40.75
CA PRO A 892 -6.34 1.43 40.74
C PRO A 892 -5.18 2.44 40.67
N ASN A 893 -3.98 2.04 41.10
CA ASN A 893 -2.78 2.88 41.13
C ASN A 893 -1.83 2.62 39.94
N VAL A 894 -2.32 2.07 38.83
CA VAL A 894 -1.52 1.87 37.62
C VAL A 894 -0.93 3.21 37.14
N LYS A 895 0.38 3.23 36.87
CA LYS A 895 1.04 4.45 36.39
C LYS A 895 0.84 4.60 34.87
N PRO A 896 0.54 5.81 34.38
CA PRO A 896 0.48 6.12 32.95
C PRO A 896 1.70 5.62 32.15
N THR A 897 2.90 5.80 32.69
CA THR A 897 4.17 5.37 32.08
C THR A 897 4.25 3.86 31.88
N ASP A 898 3.69 3.06 32.80
CA ASP A 898 3.74 1.60 32.72
C ASP A 898 2.85 1.06 31.59
N VAL A 899 1.73 1.75 31.33
CA VAL A 899 0.73 1.37 30.31
C VAL A 899 1.23 1.57 28.88
N TRP A 900 2.11 2.55 28.66
CA TRP A 900 2.85 2.67 27.39
C TRP A 900 3.70 1.43 27.08
N GLY A 901 4.04 0.64 28.10
CA GLY A 901 4.70 -0.66 27.93
C GLY A 901 3.76 -1.83 27.57
N TRP A 902 2.45 -1.60 27.45
CA TRP A 902 1.43 -2.62 27.14
C TRP A 902 0.82 -2.47 25.73
N VAL A 903 0.94 -1.28 25.14
CA VAL A 903 0.53 -0.97 23.75
C VAL A 903 1.68 -1.30 22.77
N PRO A 904 1.44 -1.29 21.43
CA PRO A 904 2.51 -1.51 20.46
C PRO A 904 3.71 -0.58 20.71
N PRO A 905 4.94 -1.11 20.80
CA PRO A 905 6.10 -0.31 21.11
C PRO A 905 6.50 0.58 19.91
N PRO A 906 7.08 1.76 20.14
CA PRO A 906 7.78 2.49 19.10
C PRO A 906 9.01 1.69 18.64
N LEU A 907 9.27 1.75 17.34
CA LEU A 907 10.40 1.10 16.66
C LEU A 907 11.47 2.12 16.25
N VAL A 908 11.50 3.27 16.94
CA VAL A 908 12.56 4.26 16.82
C VAL A 908 13.87 3.63 17.27
N ARG A 909 14.89 3.70 16.43
CA ARG A 909 16.22 3.10 16.67
C ARG A 909 16.24 1.57 16.79
N GLU A 910 15.27 0.87 16.19
CA GLU A 910 15.18 -0.59 16.30
C GLU A 910 16.42 -1.30 15.70
N GLY A 911 17.03 -0.75 14.64
CA GLY A 911 18.26 -1.28 14.03
C GLY A 911 19.48 -1.24 14.96
N GLN A 912 19.55 -0.26 15.85
CA GLN A 912 20.58 -0.18 16.92
C GLN A 912 20.30 -1.15 18.08
N LYS A 913 19.04 -1.54 18.27
CA LYS A 913 18.58 -2.32 19.42
C LYS A 913 18.72 -3.82 19.21
N VAL A 914 18.23 -4.33 18.08
CA VAL A 914 18.12 -5.76 17.85
C VAL A 914 19.10 -6.28 16.81
N GLN A 915 19.44 -7.56 16.93
CA GLN A 915 20.24 -8.28 15.95
C GLN A 915 19.40 -8.54 14.68
N THR A 916 20.02 -8.42 13.52
CA THR A 916 19.35 -8.57 12.21
C THR A 916 18.75 -9.96 12.02
N GLY A 917 19.49 -11.02 12.39
CA GLY A 917 19.00 -12.40 12.30
C GLY A 917 17.78 -12.67 13.17
N TRP A 918 17.77 -12.16 14.41
CA TRP A 918 16.59 -12.27 15.27
C TRP A 918 15.40 -11.49 14.72
N LEU A 919 15.61 -10.27 14.22
CA LEU A 919 14.52 -9.46 13.68
C LEU A 919 13.90 -10.12 12.44
N HIS A 920 14.72 -10.67 11.55
CA HIS A 920 14.27 -11.46 10.42
C HIS A 920 13.35 -12.61 10.86
N ASP A 921 13.82 -13.44 11.79
CA ASP A 921 13.07 -14.62 12.26
C ASP A 921 11.80 -14.22 13.03
N PHE A 922 11.86 -13.13 13.79
CA PHE A 922 10.73 -12.60 14.53
C PHE A 922 9.64 -12.05 13.61
N LEU A 923 10.00 -11.38 12.49
CA LEU A 923 9.04 -10.91 11.51
C LEU A 923 8.28 -12.07 10.84
N LEU A 924 8.96 -13.19 10.59
CA LEU A 924 8.35 -14.39 9.98
C LEU A 924 7.50 -15.20 10.97
N ASN A 925 7.93 -15.28 12.23
CA ASN A 925 7.24 -16.03 13.27
C ASN A 925 7.27 -15.31 14.64
N PRO A 926 6.44 -14.25 14.80
CA PRO A 926 6.47 -13.44 16.02
C PRO A 926 5.93 -14.23 17.21
N TYR A 927 6.56 -14.09 18.37
CA TYR A 927 6.15 -14.69 19.65
C TYR A 927 6.01 -13.63 20.75
N PRO A 928 5.30 -13.91 21.86
CA PRO A 928 5.17 -12.93 22.95
C PRO A 928 6.55 -12.64 23.57
N ILE A 929 7.01 -11.39 23.46
CA ILE A 929 8.27 -10.96 24.10
C ILE A 929 8.05 -10.63 25.58
N ARG A 930 6.92 -9.98 25.90
CA ARG A 930 6.54 -9.57 27.25
C ARG A 930 5.15 -10.12 27.59
N PRO A 931 4.93 -10.75 28.76
CA PRO A 931 3.61 -11.24 29.15
C PRO A 931 2.54 -10.16 29.35
N ALA A 932 2.96 -8.91 29.61
CA ALA A 932 2.08 -7.80 29.95
C ALA A 932 1.38 -7.11 28.76
N VAL A 933 1.77 -7.40 27.52
CA VAL A 933 1.20 -6.69 26.35
C VAL A 933 -0.24 -7.13 26.09
N LEU A 934 -1.11 -6.17 25.76
CA LEU A 934 -2.50 -6.45 25.39
C LEU A 934 -2.60 -7.11 24.00
N LEU A 935 -1.65 -6.76 23.12
CA LEU A 935 -1.56 -7.25 21.75
C LEU A 935 -0.18 -7.85 21.50
N ARG A 936 -0.15 -9.10 21.01
CA ARG A 936 1.03 -9.72 20.40
C ARG A 936 1.19 -9.20 18.97
N MET A 937 2.44 -9.00 18.52
CA MET A 937 2.71 -8.72 17.10
C MET A 937 2.10 -9.82 16.23
N PRO A 938 1.23 -9.47 15.27
CA PRO A 938 0.52 -10.46 14.48
C PRO A 938 1.43 -11.02 13.38
N ARG A 939 1.12 -12.23 12.90
CA ARG A 939 1.91 -12.89 11.85
C ARG A 939 1.39 -12.51 10.48
N PHE A 940 2.16 -11.72 9.76
CA PHE A 940 1.92 -11.41 8.35
C PHE A 940 2.43 -12.54 7.45
N ASN A 941 1.79 -12.76 6.30
CA ASN A 941 2.32 -13.67 5.29
C ASN A 941 3.42 -12.98 4.47
N MET A 942 4.59 -12.87 5.08
CA MET A 942 5.77 -12.23 4.53
C MET A 942 6.77 -13.29 4.07
N SER A 943 7.38 -13.09 2.91
CA SER A 943 8.51 -13.90 2.45
C SER A 943 9.80 -13.55 3.21
N SER A 944 10.76 -14.45 3.22
CA SER A 944 12.09 -14.19 3.83
C SER A 944 12.79 -12.98 3.17
N GLU A 945 12.65 -12.79 1.85
CA GLU A 945 13.22 -11.62 1.16
C GLU A 945 12.58 -10.30 1.63
N GLU A 946 11.27 -10.27 1.85
CA GLU A 946 10.58 -9.10 2.39
C GLU A 946 11.01 -8.82 3.84
N ALA A 947 11.18 -9.87 4.66
CA ALA A 947 11.70 -9.71 6.01
C ALA A 947 13.13 -9.14 6.01
N ASP A 948 13.98 -9.61 5.11
CA ASP A 948 15.36 -9.12 4.95
C ASP A 948 15.41 -7.63 4.56
N LYS A 949 14.55 -7.20 3.64
CA LYS A 949 14.41 -5.77 3.26
C LYS A 949 13.99 -4.89 4.43
N LEU A 950 13.05 -5.33 5.27
CA LEU A 950 12.67 -4.60 6.49
C LEU A 950 13.82 -4.53 7.51
N VAL A 951 14.58 -5.62 7.65
CA VAL A 951 15.76 -5.64 8.53
C VAL A 951 16.83 -4.66 8.02
N HIS A 952 17.09 -4.65 6.71
CA HIS A 952 17.98 -3.69 6.09
C HIS A 952 17.51 -2.25 6.24
N TYR A 953 16.21 -2.00 6.19
CA TYR A 953 15.64 -0.68 6.47
C TYR A 953 15.98 -0.20 7.86
N PHE A 954 15.70 -0.98 8.91
CA PHE A 954 15.97 -0.54 10.28
C PHE A 954 17.48 -0.32 10.52
N ALA A 955 18.32 -1.20 9.99
CA ALA A 955 19.77 -1.02 10.06
C ALA A 955 20.23 0.25 9.31
N ALA A 956 19.77 0.45 8.07
CA ALA A 956 20.12 1.59 7.25
C ALA A 956 19.61 2.91 7.84
N ALA A 957 18.37 2.94 8.34
CA ALA A 957 17.77 4.10 8.99
C ALA A 957 18.60 4.56 10.19
N ASP A 958 19.07 3.61 11.00
CA ASP A 958 19.80 3.92 12.23
C ASP A 958 21.33 3.97 12.06
N ASN A 959 21.81 4.00 10.81
CA ASN A 959 23.21 4.06 10.43
C ASN A 959 24.05 2.91 11.01
N VAL A 960 23.51 1.70 10.94
CA VAL A 960 24.13 0.43 11.33
C VAL A 960 24.51 -0.36 10.08
N ASP A 961 25.64 -1.07 10.09
CA ASP A 961 26.13 -1.86 8.95
C ASP A 961 25.14 -2.95 8.47
N TYR A 962 25.02 -3.14 7.14
CA TYR A 962 24.15 -4.13 6.48
C TYR A 962 24.69 -4.56 5.08
N PRO A 963 24.39 -5.77 4.55
CA PRO A 963 23.80 -6.93 5.25
C PRO A 963 24.78 -7.46 6.30
N TYR A 964 24.35 -7.50 7.55
CA TYR A 964 25.19 -7.97 8.65
C TYR A 964 25.32 -9.49 8.58
N GLN A 965 26.54 -10.00 8.40
CA GLN A 965 26.83 -11.43 8.56
C GLN A 965 26.96 -11.73 10.05
N TYR A 966 26.08 -12.60 10.55
CA TYR A 966 26.14 -13.14 11.91
C TYR A 966 27.57 -13.59 12.26
N HIS A 967 28.27 -12.77 13.02
CA HIS A 967 29.39 -13.24 13.83
C HIS A 967 28.83 -13.43 15.22
N ARG A 968 28.73 -14.69 15.66
CA ARG A 968 28.65 -15.00 17.08
C ARG A 968 29.85 -14.27 17.72
N PRO A 969 29.67 -13.34 18.66
CA PRO A 969 30.79 -12.89 19.48
C PRO A 969 31.28 -14.16 20.21
N GLY A 970 32.42 -14.71 19.78
CA GLY A 970 32.83 -16.07 20.14
C GLY A 970 32.77 -17.08 19.00
N GLY A 971 33.27 -16.73 17.81
CA GLY A 971 33.84 -17.68 16.85
C GLY A 971 35.09 -18.38 17.39
N SER A 972 34.97 -18.95 18.59
CA SER A 972 35.69 -20.06 19.19
C SER A 972 34.84 -20.45 20.39
N ASP A 973 34.44 -21.72 20.53
CA ASP A 973 33.70 -22.28 21.67
C ASP A 973 34.48 -22.22 23.01
N TYR A 974 35.33 -21.20 23.19
CA TYR A 974 36.23 -21.02 24.31
C TYR A 974 35.99 -19.63 24.95
N THR A 975 35.05 -19.59 25.90
CA THR A 975 35.08 -18.58 26.96
C THR A 975 36.21 -18.97 27.93
N PRO A 976 37.18 -18.09 28.23
CA PRO A 976 38.25 -18.41 29.18
C PRO A 976 37.69 -18.81 30.56
N PRO A 977 38.31 -19.74 31.30
CA PRO A 977 37.88 -20.12 32.65
C PRO A 977 37.68 -18.93 33.60
N GLU A 978 38.46 -17.87 33.43
CA GLU A 978 38.40 -16.63 34.22
C GLU A 978 37.12 -15.80 33.96
N GLU A 979 36.51 -15.92 32.78
CA GLU A 979 35.22 -15.27 32.49
C GLU A 979 34.03 -16.05 33.06
N PHE A 980 34.13 -17.38 33.20
CA PHE A 980 33.08 -18.18 33.81
C PHE A 980 32.86 -17.84 35.29
N GLN A 981 33.92 -17.57 36.06
CA GLN A 981 33.78 -17.13 37.44
C GLN A 981 33.02 -15.80 37.54
N LYS A 982 33.28 -14.86 36.62
CA LYS A 982 32.53 -13.60 36.53
C LYS A 982 31.07 -13.83 36.18
N TYR A 983 30.76 -14.85 35.39
CA TYR A 983 29.37 -15.23 35.06
C TYR A 983 28.67 -15.90 36.24
N ASP A 984 29.37 -16.71 37.04
CA ASP A 984 28.83 -17.28 38.28
C ASP A 984 28.48 -16.17 39.30
N ASP A 985 29.33 -15.16 39.42
CA ASP A 985 29.06 -14.00 40.28
C ASP A 985 27.93 -13.13 39.72
N ALA A 986 27.89 -12.92 38.39
CA ALA A 986 26.81 -12.18 37.73
C ALA A 986 25.46 -12.90 37.88
N LEU A 987 25.45 -14.24 37.86
CA LEU A 987 24.25 -15.03 38.04
C LEU A 987 23.61 -14.77 39.40
N LYS A 988 24.42 -14.62 40.47
CA LYS A 988 23.92 -14.30 41.81
C LYS A 988 23.12 -12.99 41.82
N LEU A 989 23.58 -11.96 41.10
CA LEU A 989 22.84 -10.72 40.91
C LEU A 989 21.54 -10.95 40.12
N VAL A 990 21.62 -11.70 39.01
CA VAL A 990 20.45 -11.99 38.19
C VAL A 990 19.36 -12.73 38.99
N THR A 991 19.75 -13.69 39.84
CA THR A 991 18.85 -14.53 40.65
C THR A 991 18.43 -13.95 42.00
N ASP A 992 18.82 -12.71 42.32
CA ASP A 992 18.43 -12.04 43.57
C ASP A 992 17.15 -11.19 43.39
N ASN A 993 16.23 -11.27 44.36
CA ASN A 993 14.93 -10.57 44.31
C ASN A 993 15.03 -9.04 44.41
N ASN A 994 16.21 -8.48 44.67
CA ASN A 994 16.43 -7.03 44.62
C ASN A 994 16.82 -6.54 43.23
N TYR A 995 17.11 -7.45 42.29
CA TYR A 995 17.57 -7.14 40.93
C TYR A 995 16.64 -7.79 39.88
N CYS A 996 17.16 -8.70 39.05
CA CYS A 996 16.54 -9.06 37.77
C CYS A 996 15.32 -9.99 37.93
N VAL A 997 15.44 -11.08 38.70
CA VAL A 997 14.35 -12.08 38.88
C VAL A 997 13.12 -11.54 39.59
N LYS A 998 13.18 -10.35 40.19
CA LYS A 998 12.00 -9.68 40.74
C LYS A 998 10.90 -9.50 39.69
N CYS A 999 11.31 -9.21 38.45
CA CYS A 999 10.40 -8.88 37.37
C CYS A 999 10.58 -9.81 36.15
N HIS A 1000 11.80 -10.31 35.91
CA HIS A 1000 12.12 -11.09 34.73
C HIS A 1000 11.93 -12.60 34.91
N LEU A 1001 11.46 -13.25 33.85
CA LEU A 1001 11.54 -14.70 33.69
C LEU A 1001 12.97 -15.08 33.29
N ILE A 1002 13.45 -16.23 33.75
CA ILE A 1002 14.77 -16.76 33.38
C ILE A 1002 14.81 -18.28 33.55
N GLY A 1003 15.12 -19.00 32.47
CA GLY A 1003 15.11 -20.46 32.48
C GLY A 1003 13.75 -21.03 32.92
N ASP A 1004 13.76 -21.85 33.97
CA ASP A 1004 12.57 -22.47 34.57
C ASP A 1004 11.96 -21.66 35.73
N PHE A 1005 12.51 -20.47 36.03
CA PHE A 1005 12.00 -19.57 37.05
C PHE A 1005 11.03 -18.52 36.49
N ARG A 1006 9.91 -18.35 37.20
CA ARG A 1006 8.90 -17.29 36.95
C ARG A 1006 8.58 -16.57 38.27
N PRO A 1007 8.70 -15.23 38.33
CA PRO A 1007 8.34 -14.50 39.53
C PRO A 1007 6.84 -14.55 39.81
N LYS A 1008 6.48 -14.48 41.10
CA LYS A 1008 5.08 -14.40 41.56
C LYS A 1008 4.56 -12.98 41.34
N GLY A 1009 3.38 -12.83 40.71
CA GLY A 1009 2.76 -11.52 40.46
C GLY A 1009 1.78 -11.52 39.29
N LEU A 1010 1.10 -10.40 39.09
CA LEU A 1010 0.21 -10.19 37.93
C LEU A 1010 1.04 -10.18 36.62
N PRO A 1011 0.56 -10.79 35.52
CA PRO A 1011 1.25 -10.76 34.23
C PRO A 1011 1.63 -9.35 33.75
N ALA A 1012 0.81 -8.34 34.08
CA ALA A 1012 1.04 -6.94 33.77
C ALA A 1012 2.34 -6.36 34.38
N ALA A 1013 2.81 -6.94 35.48
CA ALA A 1013 4.05 -6.55 36.17
C ALA A 1013 5.29 -7.33 35.71
N LEU A 1014 5.13 -8.31 34.82
CA LEU A 1014 6.23 -9.15 34.34
C LEU A 1014 7.02 -8.48 33.21
N ALA A 1015 8.33 -8.63 33.26
CA ALA A 1015 9.28 -8.16 32.26
C ALA A 1015 9.64 -9.29 31.27
N PRO A 1016 10.31 -8.99 30.13
CA PRO A 1016 10.70 -10.00 29.14
C PRO A 1016 11.57 -11.13 29.71
N ASN A 1017 11.55 -12.29 29.07
CA ASN A 1017 12.44 -13.39 29.45
C ASN A 1017 13.91 -13.05 29.11
N LEU A 1018 14.81 -13.28 30.07
CA LEU A 1018 16.24 -13.00 29.94
C LEU A 1018 17.02 -14.10 29.20
N ASP A 1019 16.45 -15.30 29.06
CA ASP A 1019 17.13 -16.47 28.49
C ASP A 1019 17.51 -16.32 27.01
N ARG A 1020 16.83 -15.45 26.26
CA ARG A 1020 16.98 -15.25 24.81
C ARG A 1020 17.63 -13.90 24.45
N ILE A 1021 18.16 -13.17 25.43
CA ILE A 1021 18.77 -11.86 25.19
C ILE A 1021 19.93 -11.94 24.20
N TYR A 1022 20.76 -12.98 24.29
CA TYR A 1022 21.89 -13.23 23.39
C TYR A 1022 21.49 -13.37 21.90
N GLN A 1023 20.25 -13.74 21.60
CA GLN A 1023 19.75 -13.82 20.23
C GLN A 1023 19.20 -12.47 19.78
N ARG A 1024 18.54 -11.75 20.69
CA ARG A 1024 17.74 -10.58 20.36
C ARG A 1024 18.51 -9.27 20.36
N LEU A 1025 19.21 -8.94 21.44
CA LEU A 1025 19.76 -7.60 21.63
C LEU A 1025 21.20 -7.51 21.13
N ARG A 1026 21.57 -6.33 20.62
CA ARG A 1026 22.96 -6.03 20.29
C ARG A 1026 23.78 -5.81 21.58
N PRO A 1027 25.06 -6.23 21.62
CA PRO A 1027 25.90 -6.08 22.81
C PRO A 1027 25.99 -4.63 23.34
N GLY A 1028 26.23 -3.67 22.45
CA GLY A 1028 26.31 -2.24 22.83
C GLY A 1028 25.00 -1.73 23.41
N TYR A 1029 23.87 -2.01 22.73
CA TYR A 1029 22.56 -1.62 23.22
C TYR A 1029 22.22 -2.25 24.58
N LEU A 1030 22.51 -3.53 24.79
CA LEU A 1030 22.25 -4.20 26.07
C LEU A 1030 23.01 -3.54 27.21
N LEU A 1031 24.30 -3.23 27.00
CA LEU A 1031 25.12 -2.56 28.01
C LEU A 1031 24.52 -1.19 28.37
N GLU A 1032 24.19 -0.38 27.37
CA GLU A 1032 23.60 0.95 27.57
C GLU A 1032 22.21 0.87 28.22
N TRP A 1033 21.40 -0.11 27.85
CA TRP A 1033 20.09 -0.37 28.45
C TRP A 1033 20.20 -0.75 29.93
N LEU A 1034 21.11 -1.66 30.29
CA LEU A 1034 21.32 -2.07 31.68
C LEU A 1034 21.92 -0.96 32.53
N ALA A 1035 22.75 -0.10 31.93
CA ALA A 1035 23.37 1.04 32.59
C ALA A 1035 22.30 2.06 33.04
N HIS A 1036 21.44 2.49 32.11
CA HIS A 1036 20.38 3.43 32.42
C HIS A 1036 19.20 3.31 31.42
N PRO A 1037 18.16 2.52 31.74
CA PRO A 1037 17.07 2.19 30.81
C PRO A 1037 16.33 3.40 30.22
N THR A 1038 16.07 4.44 31.02
CA THR A 1038 15.33 5.66 30.61
C THR A 1038 16.09 6.51 29.59
N ARG A 1039 17.42 6.37 29.49
CA ARG A 1039 18.24 6.98 28.41
C ARG A 1039 17.94 6.40 27.03
N LYS A 1040 17.31 5.22 26.98
CA LYS A 1040 16.95 4.52 25.75
C LYS A 1040 15.45 4.46 25.51
N LEU A 1041 14.66 4.26 26.57
CA LEU A 1041 13.21 4.27 26.50
C LEU A 1041 12.64 5.11 27.66
N PRO A 1042 12.24 6.36 27.42
CA PRO A 1042 11.91 7.31 28.48
C PRO A 1042 10.81 6.84 29.45
N TYR A 1043 9.81 6.10 28.97
CA TYR A 1043 8.69 5.64 29.77
C TYR A 1043 8.88 4.24 30.41
N THR A 1044 10.08 3.66 30.33
CA THR A 1044 10.33 2.32 30.89
C THR A 1044 10.15 2.28 32.42
N GLY A 1045 9.45 1.26 32.92
CA GLY A 1045 9.37 0.99 34.36
C GLY A 1045 10.59 0.28 34.95
N MET A 1046 11.62 0.00 34.14
CA MET A 1046 12.84 -0.68 34.61
C MET A 1046 13.72 0.27 35.43
N PRO A 1047 14.09 -0.08 36.68
CA PRO A 1047 14.94 0.75 37.52
C PRO A 1047 16.41 0.73 37.06
N VAL A 1048 17.17 1.74 37.49
CA VAL A 1048 18.64 1.77 37.39
C VAL A 1048 19.21 0.82 38.43
N ASN A 1049 19.56 -0.39 38.01
CA ASN A 1049 20.06 -1.44 38.90
C ASN A 1049 21.54 -1.29 39.25
N PHE A 1050 22.31 -0.59 38.42
CA PHE A 1050 23.75 -0.41 38.57
C PHE A 1050 24.11 1.07 38.39
N PRO A 1051 23.74 1.96 39.32
CA PRO A 1051 24.07 3.37 39.19
C PRO A 1051 25.60 3.59 39.27
N PRO A 1052 26.17 4.53 38.49
CA PRO A 1052 27.61 4.77 38.46
C PRO A 1052 28.13 5.34 39.79
N HIS A 1053 27.28 6.08 40.51
CA HIS A 1053 27.55 6.71 41.79
C HIS A 1053 26.37 6.49 42.75
N ASP A 1054 26.59 6.67 44.06
CA ASP A 1054 25.56 6.64 45.11
C ASP A 1054 24.63 5.41 45.10
N ASP A 1055 25.18 4.23 44.79
CA ASP A 1055 24.43 2.97 44.74
C ASP A 1055 23.77 2.64 46.10
N PRO A 1056 22.42 2.71 46.22
CA PRO A 1056 21.72 2.43 47.48
C PRO A 1056 21.88 0.96 47.91
N ASN A 1057 22.22 0.08 46.98
CA ASN A 1057 22.44 -1.33 47.19
C ASN A 1057 23.94 -1.71 47.21
N ALA A 1058 24.87 -0.75 47.28
CA ALA A 1058 26.31 -1.02 47.15
C ALA A 1058 26.83 -2.17 48.04
N LYS A 1059 26.35 -2.27 49.29
CA LYS A 1059 26.71 -3.35 50.23
C LYS A 1059 26.16 -4.71 49.81
N LEU A 1060 24.93 -4.74 49.28
CA LEU A 1060 24.31 -5.96 48.77
C LEU A 1060 24.99 -6.38 47.47
N ARG A 1061 25.21 -5.44 46.55
CA ARG A 1061 25.89 -5.64 45.26
C ARG A 1061 27.28 -6.22 45.45
N THR A 1062 28.12 -5.59 46.27
CA THR A 1062 29.49 -6.04 46.55
C THR A 1062 29.55 -7.40 47.25
N GLY A 1063 28.50 -7.76 48.01
CA GLY A 1063 28.36 -9.10 48.60
C GLY A 1063 27.97 -10.19 47.61
N LEU A 1064 27.38 -9.83 46.46
CA LEU A 1064 26.95 -10.76 45.41
C LEU A 1064 27.96 -10.83 44.25
N TYR A 1065 28.59 -9.71 43.89
CA TYR A 1065 29.54 -9.57 42.79
C TYR A 1065 30.75 -8.73 43.21
N PRO A 1066 32.00 -9.23 43.07
CA PRO A 1066 33.20 -8.47 43.42
C PRO A 1066 33.52 -7.40 42.35
N GLY A 1067 33.74 -6.15 42.77
CA GLY A 1067 34.13 -5.03 41.89
C GLY A 1067 33.25 -3.78 42.04
N GLU A 1068 33.45 -2.80 41.16
CA GLU A 1068 32.65 -1.57 41.10
C GLU A 1068 31.32 -1.79 40.35
N SER A 1069 30.44 -0.77 40.34
CA SER A 1069 29.15 -0.86 39.62
C SER A 1069 29.32 -1.17 38.13
N GLU A 1070 30.35 -0.59 37.49
CA GLU A 1070 30.64 -0.85 36.07
C GLU A 1070 31.06 -2.31 35.82
N ASP A 1071 31.82 -2.91 36.74
CA ASP A 1071 32.25 -4.31 36.64
C ASP A 1071 31.04 -5.25 36.72
N ALA A 1072 30.15 -5.01 37.69
CA ALA A 1072 28.91 -5.77 37.85
C ALA A 1072 27.99 -5.63 36.62
N LEU A 1073 27.82 -4.40 36.12
CA LEU A 1073 27.08 -4.10 34.89
C LEU A 1073 27.62 -4.90 33.69
N ARG A 1074 28.94 -4.84 33.46
CA ARG A 1074 29.60 -5.56 32.35
C ARG A 1074 29.54 -7.08 32.54
N GLY A 1075 29.64 -7.56 33.79
CA GLY A 1075 29.51 -8.96 34.14
C GLY A 1075 28.11 -9.51 33.81
N VAL A 1076 27.05 -8.80 34.20
CA VAL A 1076 25.66 -9.17 33.88
C VAL A 1076 25.41 -9.09 32.37
N ALA A 1077 25.85 -8.03 31.70
CA ALA A 1077 25.74 -7.93 30.24
C ALA A 1077 26.45 -9.10 29.53
N GLY A 1078 27.66 -9.45 29.98
CA GLY A 1078 28.44 -10.57 29.46
C GLY A 1078 27.76 -11.93 29.66
N LEU A 1079 27.21 -12.19 30.86
CA LEU A 1079 26.43 -13.40 31.15
C LEU A 1079 25.22 -13.50 30.22
N LEU A 1080 24.43 -12.43 30.07
CA LEU A 1080 23.20 -12.45 29.26
C LEU A 1080 23.48 -12.64 27.76
N LEU A 1081 24.62 -12.15 27.26
CA LEU A 1081 25.06 -12.36 25.88
C LEU A 1081 25.64 -13.75 25.62
N ASN A 1082 26.01 -14.49 26.68
CA ASN A 1082 26.59 -15.84 26.59
C ASN A 1082 25.73 -16.88 27.33
N TYR A 1083 24.46 -16.55 27.59
CA TYR A 1083 23.59 -17.32 28.47
C TYR A 1083 23.41 -18.77 27.98
N ASP A 1084 23.29 -18.99 26.66
CA ASP A 1084 23.15 -20.33 26.07
C ASP A 1084 24.35 -21.24 26.36
N THR A 1085 25.54 -20.69 26.24
CA THR A 1085 26.81 -21.38 26.40
C THR A 1085 27.11 -21.62 27.87
N TYR A 1086 26.78 -20.65 28.72
CA TYR A 1086 26.89 -20.75 30.17
C TYR A 1086 25.94 -21.82 30.74
N MET A 1087 24.67 -21.84 30.29
CA MET A 1087 23.65 -22.77 30.80
C MET A 1087 23.87 -24.22 30.39
N LYS A 1088 24.65 -24.52 29.34
CA LYS A 1088 25.03 -25.92 29.02
C LYS A 1088 25.75 -26.64 30.18
N ARG A 1089 26.25 -25.91 31.19
CA ARG A 1089 26.95 -26.44 32.36
C ARG A 1089 26.10 -26.49 33.63
N HIS A 1090 24.88 -25.96 33.61
CA HIS A 1090 24.02 -25.78 34.77
C HIS A 1090 22.60 -26.26 34.49
N THR A 1091 21.98 -26.98 35.44
CA THR A 1091 20.76 -27.77 35.17
C THR A 1091 19.44 -27.16 35.67
N ASP A 1092 19.44 -26.25 36.65
CA ASP A 1092 18.21 -25.71 37.29
C ASP A 1092 18.43 -24.30 37.87
N ILE A 1093 17.69 -23.28 37.39
CA ILE A 1093 17.76 -21.88 37.90
C ILE A 1093 16.81 -21.66 39.07
N LYS A 1094 15.63 -22.31 39.05
CA LYS A 1094 14.63 -22.19 40.11
C LYS A 1094 15.19 -22.55 41.49
N SER A 1095 16.06 -23.55 41.56
CA SER A 1095 16.76 -23.96 42.79
C SER A 1095 17.73 -22.90 43.35
N MET A 1096 18.16 -21.95 42.51
CA MET A 1096 19.13 -20.91 42.85
C MET A 1096 18.46 -19.61 43.35
N VAL A 1097 17.18 -19.41 43.05
CA VAL A 1097 16.42 -18.24 43.51
C VAL A 1097 15.94 -18.47 44.95
N LYS A 1098 16.40 -17.63 45.89
CA LYS A 1098 15.89 -17.65 47.27
C LYS A 1098 14.46 -17.11 47.29
N GLU A 1099 13.50 -17.88 47.80
CA GLU A 1099 12.13 -17.34 47.94
C GLU A 1099 12.12 -16.15 48.91
N PRO A 1100 11.46 -15.03 48.56
CA PRO A 1100 11.28 -13.94 49.50
C PRO A 1100 10.47 -14.44 50.71
N PRO A 1101 10.76 -13.96 51.94
CA PRO A 1101 9.93 -14.29 53.09
C PRO A 1101 8.48 -13.86 52.80
N PRO A 1102 7.47 -14.61 53.29
CA PRO A 1102 6.07 -14.27 53.04
C PRO A 1102 5.81 -12.83 53.50
N GLN A 1103 5.38 -11.97 52.57
CA GLN A 1103 4.98 -10.61 52.91
C GLN A 1103 3.84 -10.71 53.94
N ALA A 1104 4.09 -10.21 55.14
CA ALA A 1104 3.00 -9.92 56.07
C ALA A 1104 2.07 -8.93 55.38
N ALA A 1105 0.78 -9.25 55.30
CA ALA A 1105 -0.24 -8.38 54.77
C ALA A 1105 -0.15 -7.01 55.46
N ALA A 1106 0.41 -6.01 54.77
CA ALA A 1106 0.35 -4.63 55.21
C ALA A 1106 -1.13 -4.20 55.14
N GLY A 1107 -1.66 -3.81 56.30
CA GLY A 1107 -3.09 -3.72 56.55
C GLY A 1107 -3.85 -2.80 55.61
N GLN A 1108 -4.87 -3.36 54.96
CA GLN A 1108 -6.11 -2.65 54.66
C GLN A 1108 -6.87 -2.44 55.98
N SER A 1109 -6.55 -1.37 56.72
CA SER A 1109 -7.42 -0.82 57.77
C SER A 1109 -6.86 0.52 58.24
N ALA A 1110 -7.25 1.60 57.58
CA ALA A 1110 -7.39 2.94 58.15
C ALA A 1110 -7.85 3.93 57.07
N ALA A 1111 -9.15 3.95 56.77
CA ALA A 1111 -9.89 5.13 56.26
C ALA A 1111 -11.40 4.81 56.16
N ILE A 1112 -12.00 4.41 57.28
CA ILE A 1112 -13.43 4.63 57.55
C ILE A 1112 -13.46 5.33 58.91
N GLU A 1113 -13.34 6.66 58.88
CA GLU A 1113 -13.85 7.66 59.83
C GLU A 1113 -13.18 9.01 59.56
N LYS A 1114 -13.60 9.69 58.48
CA LYS A 1114 -13.97 11.11 58.44
C LYS A 1114 -14.55 11.48 57.08
#